data_AF-A0A961UZ70-F1
#
_entry.id   AF-A0A961UZ70-F1
#
_cell.length_a   1.000
_cell.length_b   1.000
_cell.length_c   1.000
_cell.angle_alpha   90.00
_cell.angle_beta   90.00
_cell.angle_gamma   90.00
#
_symmetry.space_group_name_H-M   'P 1'
#
loop_
_entity.id
_entity.type
_entity.pdbx_description
1 polymer ?
#
loop_
_entity_poly.entity_id
_entity_poly.type
_entity_poly.pdbx_seq_one_letter_code
_entity_poly.pdbx_strand_id
1 'polypeptide(L)'
;MLAVLFRSGAVEQELAAKIKGLLVADGYDWATVSVSGRNVTIGGIAPTPEVQAEAVAVAGTVRGVSSLTDESGLLPVAEPYEWSARRLERKVTLLGSVPSEATRNAVLAAARRALPEAEILDETSLARGASKSFNAATAFALDRLADLSSGQVTIVDGTLSVAGTAVSAESFAGARRAFTESMPGGLILGPVDILPARIDRFVWSASVDDVSLTLAGYVPNEVAKEALVEAAQALQPSVPIIDNMNIASGEPDGFTDAATFAIQALGKLEEGGVMLDGLTLDIAGTARSVEDYESVVDGIGGTLPAGVEIVANDITPAPVANYYWKGAREGDAVTLEGYVPSLDDRKEIRTLAGTLFASAHVTDNVKIASGEPKIDWIGAAKFAMEQLARLKSGVAEVEGVTYSIQGEAADSDAYLALAEANGRRLPASLALTDSNVSPPRVSPYKLSLSQATGGLVLAGYAPSEEKRTALLDAAHSQFGSTQIKDDVQFASGAPDDLVAAASGAMRVAARLAGGHFEIVDSVVEIDGTTFHDRAMQRIAEIAAESIPDSFKTRINIVTRQTGQPLDASGCRDRLKLALANGNVEFDKGATEISVDSYPLLDRIAGILMRCPDSVVEVGGHSDSDGSEEANLQLTQARAEAVLDYLVDAGVRFERLTAKGYGEAEPIADNTTEEGKAANRRIAFTIDPSGNG
;
A
#
# COMPACT_ATOMS: atom_id res chain seq x y z
N MET A 1 107.61 22.29 -74.42
CA MET A 1 107.14 22.10 -73.03
C MET A 1 105.98 23.07 -72.81
N LEU A 2 104.73 22.66 -73.13
CA LEU A 2 103.43 23.28 -72.81
C LEU A 2 102.37 22.73 -73.80
N ALA A 3 101.81 21.54 -73.55
CA ALA A 3 100.57 21.02 -74.19
C ALA A 3 100.16 19.64 -73.62
N VAL A 4 100.17 19.46 -72.29
CA VAL A 4 99.63 18.22 -71.67
C VAL A 4 98.77 18.50 -70.42
N LEU A 5 98.77 19.71 -69.88
CA LEU A 5 98.13 20.00 -68.58
C LEU A 5 96.62 20.31 -68.63
N PHE A 6 95.93 20.14 -69.77
CA PHE A 6 94.49 20.43 -69.89
C PHE A 6 93.60 19.23 -70.26
N ARG A 7 94.09 17.97 -70.23
CA ARG A 7 93.26 16.77 -70.49
C ARG A 7 93.09 15.78 -69.33
N SER A 8 93.80 15.93 -68.21
CA SER A 8 93.67 14.99 -67.08
C SER A 8 92.30 15.06 -66.40
N GLY A 9 91.73 16.26 -66.25
CA GLY A 9 90.44 16.43 -65.59
C GLY A 9 89.23 15.90 -66.38
N ALA A 10 89.30 15.80 -67.71
CA ALA A 10 88.16 15.37 -68.53
C ALA A 10 87.87 13.86 -68.38
N VAL A 11 88.92 13.03 -68.32
CA VAL A 11 88.79 11.57 -68.13
C VAL A 11 88.34 11.25 -66.71
N GLU A 12 88.89 11.95 -65.71
CA GLU A 12 88.50 11.79 -64.30
C GLU A 12 87.03 12.17 -64.10
N GLN A 13 86.58 13.31 -64.65
CA GLN A 13 85.18 13.76 -64.54
C GLN A 13 84.21 12.84 -65.29
N GLU A 14 84.55 12.38 -66.49
CA GLU A 14 83.70 11.45 -67.26
C GLU A 14 83.59 10.09 -66.58
N LEU A 15 84.71 9.55 -66.08
CA LEU A 15 84.74 8.27 -65.37
C LEU A 15 84.00 8.37 -64.02
N ALA A 16 84.22 9.45 -63.25
CA ALA A 16 83.51 9.70 -62.00
C ALA A 16 81.99 9.84 -62.23
N ALA A 17 81.57 10.61 -63.24
CA ALA A 17 80.16 10.79 -63.57
C ALA A 17 79.49 9.49 -64.02
N LYS A 18 80.19 8.65 -64.79
CA LYS A 18 79.69 7.35 -65.26
C LYS A 18 79.53 6.35 -64.13
N ILE A 19 80.52 6.24 -63.25
CA ILE A 19 80.46 5.35 -62.08
C ILE A 19 79.39 5.84 -61.12
N LYS A 20 79.36 7.14 -60.80
CA LYS A 20 78.32 7.72 -59.95
C LYS A 20 76.92 7.52 -60.53
N GLY A 21 76.74 7.71 -61.84
CA GLY A 21 75.47 7.47 -62.51
C GLY A 21 75.03 6.00 -62.44
N LEU A 22 75.96 5.06 -62.59
CA LEU A 22 75.69 3.62 -62.47
C LEU A 22 75.33 3.22 -61.04
N LEU A 23 76.11 3.68 -60.05
CA LEU A 23 75.86 3.40 -58.64
C LEU A 23 74.50 3.94 -58.18
N VAL A 24 74.15 5.17 -58.58
CA VAL A 24 72.83 5.75 -58.28
C VAL A 24 71.71 4.97 -58.98
N ALA A 25 71.90 4.55 -60.23
CA ALA A 25 70.90 3.77 -60.97
C ALA A 25 70.63 2.41 -60.34
N ASP A 26 71.66 1.79 -59.75
CA ASP A 26 71.57 0.49 -59.07
C ASP A 26 71.21 0.60 -57.58
N GLY A 27 70.91 1.81 -57.07
CA GLY A 27 70.43 2.04 -55.70
C GLY A 27 71.52 2.19 -54.63
N TYR A 28 72.76 2.47 -55.03
CA TYR A 28 73.91 2.74 -54.14
C TYR A 28 74.19 4.25 -54.02
N ASP A 29 73.16 5.05 -53.78
CA ASP A 29 73.20 6.50 -53.64
C ASP A 29 74.03 6.99 -52.43
N TRP A 30 74.27 6.12 -51.45
CA TRP A 30 75.18 6.34 -50.32
C TRP A 30 76.66 6.43 -50.72
N ALA A 31 77.04 5.84 -51.86
CA ALA A 31 78.43 5.71 -52.28
C ALA A 31 78.95 7.00 -52.91
N THR A 32 80.03 7.56 -52.36
CA THR A 32 80.74 8.70 -52.96
C THR A 32 81.89 8.20 -53.82
N VAL A 33 82.02 8.73 -55.03
CA VAL A 33 83.07 8.34 -55.96
C VAL A 33 84.06 9.48 -56.12
N SER A 34 85.34 9.21 -55.87
CA SER A 34 86.44 10.09 -56.26
C SER A 34 87.38 9.37 -57.22
N VAL A 35 87.92 10.10 -58.19
CA VAL A 35 88.76 9.52 -59.25
C VAL A 35 90.02 10.37 -59.40
N SER A 36 91.18 9.72 -59.34
CA SER A 36 92.48 10.31 -59.62
C SER A 36 93.15 9.53 -60.75
N GLY A 37 93.26 10.13 -61.92
CA GLY A 37 93.61 9.47 -63.18
C GLY A 37 92.56 8.42 -63.58
N ARG A 38 92.90 7.15 -63.36
CA ARG A 38 92.00 5.98 -63.55
C ARG A 38 91.85 5.14 -62.28
N ASN A 39 92.36 5.65 -61.15
CA ASN A 39 92.22 5.01 -59.86
C ASN A 39 90.97 5.57 -59.21
N VAL A 40 90.05 4.69 -58.86
CA VAL A 40 88.76 5.04 -58.29
C VAL A 40 88.78 4.74 -56.80
N THR A 41 88.33 5.68 -56.00
CA THR A 41 88.09 5.47 -54.57
C THR A 41 86.60 5.58 -54.31
N ILE A 42 86.03 4.51 -53.73
CA ILE A 42 84.66 4.50 -53.23
C ILE A 42 84.69 4.84 -51.74
N GLY A 43 84.00 5.90 -51.37
CA GLY A 43 83.79 6.31 -49.99
C GLY A 43 82.31 6.38 -49.65
N GLY A 44 81.96 6.98 -48.51
CA GLY A 44 80.59 7.02 -48.00
C GLY A 44 80.35 5.97 -46.92
N ILE A 45 79.11 5.83 -46.48
CA ILE A 45 78.74 4.91 -45.40
C ILE A 45 77.66 3.96 -45.90
N ALA A 46 77.99 2.68 -46.04
CA ALA A 46 77.09 1.68 -46.60
C ALA A 46 76.07 1.17 -45.55
N PRO A 47 74.82 0.89 -45.99
CA PRO A 47 73.78 0.34 -45.13
C PRO A 47 74.09 -1.05 -44.56
N THR A 48 74.65 -1.94 -45.38
CA THR A 48 75.05 -3.30 -44.97
C THR A 48 76.37 -3.70 -45.61
N PRO A 49 77.10 -4.69 -45.05
CA PRO A 49 78.32 -5.23 -45.66
C PRO A 49 78.09 -5.77 -47.07
N GLU A 50 76.93 -6.35 -47.34
CA GLU A 50 76.59 -6.92 -48.66
C GLU A 50 76.44 -5.80 -49.69
N VAL A 51 75.66 -4.75 -49.37
CA VAL A 51 75.47 -3.59 -50.23
C VAL A 51 76.78 -2.83 -50.48
N GLN A 52 77.65 -2.76 -49.45
CA GLN A 52 79.00 -2.21 -49.58
C GLN A 52 79.80 -2.96 -50.65
N ALA A 53 79.86 -4.29 -50.53
CA ALA A 53 80.60 -5.15 -51.45
C ALA A 53 80.02 -5.10 -52.88
N GLU A 54 78.69 -5.06 -53.01
CA GLU A 54 78.00 -4.96 -54.30
C GLU A 54 78.30 -3.62 -55.00
N ALA A 55 78.24 -2.50 -54.29
CA ALA A 55 78.56 -1.19 -54.85
C ALA A 55 80.02 -1.12 -55.35
N VAL A 56 80.95 -1.63 -54.55
CA VAL A 56 82.37 -1.73 -54.93
C VAL A 56 82.53 -2.61 -56.18
N ALA A 57 81.85 -3.76 -56.23
CA ALA A 57 81.88 -4.65 -57.39
C ALA A 57 81.34 -3.96 -58.65
N VAL A 58 80.19 -3.27 -58.55
CA VAL A 58 79.58 -2.52 -59.66
C VAL A 58 80.52 -1.44 -60.18
N ALA A 59 81.15 -0.66 -59.30
CA ALA A 59 82.12 0.36 -59.70
C ALA A 59 83.33 -0.24 -60.46
N GLY A 60 83.77 -1.43 -60.08
CA GLY A 60 84.86 -2.16 -60.73
C GLY A 60 84.56 -2.65 -62.15
N THR A 61 83.27 -2.77 -62.52
CA THR A 61 82.87 -3.22 -63.88
C THR A 61 82.95 -2.11 -64.94
N VAL A 62 83.11 -0.85 -64.53
CA VAL A 62 83.11 0.29 -65.46
C VAL A 62 84.39 0.32 -66.29
N ARG A 63 84.24 0.20 -67.61
CA ARG A 63 85.36 0.26 -68.55
C ARG A 63 86.10 1.61 -68.44
N GLY A 64 87.37 1.55 -68.03
CA GLY A 64 88.21 2.73 -67.80
C GLY A 64 88.86 2.78 -66.42
N VAL A 65 88.35 1.98 -65.47
CA VAL A 65 88.94 1.81 -64.12
C VAL A 65 90.22 0.98 -64.20
N SER A 66 91.31 1.48 -63.61
CA SER A 66 92.62 0.82 -63.57
C SER A 66 92.91 0.16 -62.22
N SER A 67 92.47 0.78 -61.13
CA SER A 67 92.49 0.22 -59.78
C SER A 67 91.31 0.79 -59.00
N LEU A 68 90.80 0.01 -58.04
CA LEU A 68 89.67 0.39 -57.19
C LEU A 68 90.10 0.25 -55.73
N THR A 69 89.87 1.30 -54.95
CA THR A 69 90.10 1.33 -53.50
C THR A 69 88.77 1.56 -52.81
N ASP A 70 88.44 0.72 -51.83
CA ASP A 70 87.28 0.91 -50.96
C ASP A 70 87.73 1.59 -49.66
N GLU A 71 87.28 2.82 -49.45
CA GLU A 71 87.43 3.61 -48.23
C GLU A 71 86.07 3.88 -47.58
N SER A 72 85.03 3.12 -47.96
CA SER A 72 83.71 3.28 -47.37
C SER A 72 83.61 2.67 -45.98
N GLY A 73 82.78 3.29 -45.13
CA GLY A 73 82.43 2.80 -43.80
C GLY A 73 81.11 2.04 -43.79
N LEU A 74 80.74 1.48 -42.64
CA LEU A 74 79.42 0.88 -42.40
C LEU A 74 78.63 1.73 -41.42
N LEU A 75 77.31 1.76 -41.57
CA LEU A 75 76.44 2.35 -40.55
C LEU A 75 76.69 1.69 -39.18
N PRO A 76 76.52 2.43 -38.06
CA PRO A 76 76.58 1.84 -36.73
C PRO A 76 75.50 0.76 -36.59
N VAL A 77 75.82 -0.34 -35.91
CA VAL A 77 74.80 -1.34 -35.54
C VAL A 77 73.99 -0.77 -34.38
N ALA A 78 72.66 -0.79 -34.49
CA ALA A 78 71.78 -0.59 -33.36
C ALA A 78 71.43 -1.94 -32.73
N GLU A 79 71.76 -2.10 -31.44
CA GLU A 79 71.43 -3.28 -30.62
C GLU A 79 70.87 -2.80 -29.26
N PRO A 80 69.57 -2.99 -28.98
CA PRO A 80 68.55 -3.54 -29.89
C PRO A 80 68.24 -2.58 -31.05
N TYR A 81 67.72 -3.11 -32.16
CA TYR A 81 67.26 -2.30 -33.28
C TYR A 81 65.85 -1.76 -33.00
N GLU A 82 65.76 -0.49 -32.64
CA GLU A 82 64.51 0.17 -32.28
C GLU A 82 64.06 1.21 -33.30
N TRP A 83 62.76 1.18 -33.63
CA TRP A 83 62.06 2.27 -34.31
C TRP A 83 60.75 2.54 -33.59
N SER A 84 60.38 3.80 -33.41
CA SER A 84 59.08 4.17 -32.82
C SER A 84 58.44 5.39 -33.47
N ALA A 85 57.12 5.48 -33.34
CA ALA A 85 56.37 6.65 -33.72
C ALA A 85 55.41 7.03 -32.59
N ARG A 86 55.47 8.28 -32.13
CA ARG A 86 54.63 8.81 -31.07
C ARG A 86 53.67 9.86 -31.62
N ARG A 87 52.39 9.75 -31.31
CA ARG A 87 51.35 10.72 -31.66
C ARG A 87 50.82 11.41 -30.42
N LEU A 88 50.74 12.73 -30.47
CA LEU A 88 50.01 13.55 -29.52
C LEU A 88 49.12 14.49 -30.32
N GLU A 89 47.81 14.22 -30.33
CA GLU A 89 46.82 14.92 -31.15
C GLU A 89 47.20 14.94 -32.64
N ARG A 90 47.61 16.11 -33.16
CA ARG A 90 48.00 16.33 -34.55
C ARG A 90 49.51 16.22 -34.80
N LYS A 91 50.34 16.02 -33.77
CA LYS A 91 51.79 15.90 -33.93
C LYS A 91 52.24 14.45 -33.89
N VAL A 92 53.03 14.03 -34.87
CA VAL A 92 53.64 12.70 -34.96
C VAL A 92 55.14 12.84 -34.97
N THR A 93 55.84 12.18 -34.06
CA THR A 93 57.30 12.17 -33.98
C THR A 93 57.83 10.77 -34.27
N LEU A 94 58.67 10.64 -35.29
CA LEU A 94 59.35 9.39 -35.66
C LEU A 94 60.73 9.36 -34.98
N LEU A 95 61.06 8.27 -34.31
CA LEU A 95 62.24 8.12 -33.45
C LEU A 95 62.97 6.80 -33.75
N GLY A 96 64.23 6.71 -33.32
CA GLY A 96 65.04 5.49 -33.40
C GLY A 96 65.84 5.37 -34.69
N SER A 97 65.97 4.15 -35.19
CA SER A 97 66.87 3.79 -36.28
C SER A 97 66.13 3.50 -37.58
N VAL A 98 66.71 3.92 -38.71
CA VAL A 98 66.28 3.58 -40.07
C VAL A 98 67.48 3.06 -40.89
N PRO A 99 67.32 2.06 -41.76
CA PRO A 99 68.45 1.36 -42.40
C PRO A 99 69.09 2.13 -43.56
N SER A 100 68.38 3.08 -44.18
CA SER A 100 68.87 3.90 -45.29
C SER A 100 68.02 5.16 -45.46
N GLU A 101 68.53 6.14 -46.21
CA GLU A 101 67.75 7.34 -46.58
C GLU A 101 66.54 7.01 -47.47
N ALA A 102 66.67 6.03 -48.38
CA ALA A 102 65.56 5.55 -49.18
C ALA A 102 64.43 4.97 -48.29
N THR A 103 64.79 4.18 -47.28
CA THR A 103 63.82 3.66 -46.31
C THR A 103 63.23 4.78 -45.45
N ARG A 104 64.03 5.74 -44.96
CA ARG A 104 63.52 6.91 -44.23
C ARG A 104 62.44 7.63 -45.02
N ASN A 105 62.69 7.91 -46.30
CA ASN A 105 61.72 8.54 -47.20
C ASN A 105 60.44 7.70 -47.37
N ALA A 106 60.57 6.37 -47.45
CA ALA A 106 59.42 5.47 -47.52
C ALA A 106 58.58 5.50 -46.22
N VAL A 107 59.23 5.52 -45.04
CA VAL A 107 58.55 5.66 -43.74
C VAL A 107 57.83 7.00 -43.64
N LEU A 108 58.47 8.10 -44.06
CA LEU A 108 57.84 9.43 -44.09
C LEU A 108 56.63 9.49 -45.03
N ALA A 109 56.72 8.86 -46.20
CA ALA A 109 55.59 8.76 -47.12
C ALA A 109 54.44 7.92 -46.54
N ALA A 110 54.77 6.80 -45.88
CA ALA A 110 53.78 5.99 -45.18
C ALA A 110 53.09 6.78 -44.05
N ALA A 111 53.85 7.55 -43.28
CA ALA A 111 53.31 8.36 -42.19
C ALA A 111 52.35 9.44 -42.72
N ARG A 112 52.71 10.16 -43.79
CA ARG A 112 51.84 11.16 -44.43
C ARG A 112 50.56 10.55 -45.01
N ARG A 113 50.64 9.32 -45.49
CA ARG A 113 49.47 8.61 -46.04
C ARG A 113 48.52 8.14 -44.94
N ALA A 114 49.06 7.56 -43.87
CA ALA A 114 48.27 7.08 -42.73
C ALA A 114 47.67 8.25 -41.94
N LEU A 115 48.40 9.35 -41.82
CA LEU A 115 48.05 10.52 -41.01
C LEU A 115 48.14 11.81 -41.84
N PRO A 116 47.22 12.05 -42.80
CA PRO A 116 47.30 13.16 -43.74
C PRO A 116 47.19 14.55 -43.08
N GLU A 117 46.55 14.62 -41.91
CA GLU A 117 46.34 15.86 -41.17
C GLU A 117 47.41 16.13 -40.10
N ALA A 118 48.37 15.22 -39.91
CA ALA A 118 49.37 15.32 -38.86
C ALA A 118 50.62 16.09 -39.29
N GLU A 119 51.17 16.87 -38.37
CA GLU A 119 52.51 17.42 -38.46
C GLU A 119 53.52 16.32 -38.14
N ILE A 120 54.29 15.88 -39.14
CA ILE A 120 55.27 14.80 -39.00
C ILE A 120 56.66 15.40 -38.75
N LEU A 121 57.21 15.10 -37.58
CA LEU A 121 58.57 15.43 -37.15
C LEU A 121 59.44 14.17 -37.22
N ASP A 122 60.52 14.22 -37.98
CA ASP A 122 61.49 13.12 -38.12
C ASP A 122 62.71 13.37 -37.24
N GLU A 123 62.91 12.50 -36.25
CA GLU A 123 64.08 12.48 -35.37
C GLU A 123 64.83 11.13 -35.47
N THR A 124 64.62 10.38 -36.56
CA THR A 124 65.30 9.11 -36.80
C THR A 124 66.78 9.30 -37.10
N SER A 125 67.59 8.26 -36.90
CA SER A 125 69.00 8.20 -37.27
C SER A 125 69.32 6.98 -38.14
N LEU A 126 70.36 7.05 -38.96
CA LEU A 126 70.74 5.93 -39.83
C LEU A 126 71.52 4.88 -39.02
N ALA A 127 71.03 3.63 -39.01
CA ALA A 127 71.68 2.51 -38.33
C ALA A 127 71.36 1.18 -39.02
N ARG A 128 72.28 0.21 -38.94
CA ARG A 128 72.11 -1.15 -39.47
C ARG A 128 71.63 -2.11 -38.39
N GLY A 129 70.97 -3.20 -38.81
CA GLY A 129 70.35 -4.19 -37.91
C GLY A 129 68.83 -4.38 -38.13
N ALA A 130 68.23 -3.61 -39.04
CA ALA A 130 66.81 -3.72 -39.38
C ALA A 130 66.45 -5.12 -39.91
N SER A 131 65.25 -5.59 -39.58
CA SER A 131 64.70 -6.82 -40.16
C SER A 131 64.35 -6.63 -41.65
N LYS A 132 64.27 -7.73 -42.41
CA LYS A 132 63.82 -7.70 -43.82
C LYS A 132 62.38 -7.19 -43.99
N SER A 133 61.56 -7.25 -42.94
CA SER A 133 60.17 -6.79 -42.93
C SER A 133 60.01 -5.33 -42.49
N PHE A 134 61.10 -4.59 -42.24
CA PHE A 134 61.08 -3.25 -41.66
C PHE A 134 60.06 -2.30 -42.31
N ASN A 135 60.08 -2.15 -43.64
CA ASN A 135 59.16 -1.23 -44.34
C ASN A 135 57.67 -1.60 -44.14
N ALA A 136 57.35 -2.90 -44.22
CA ALA A 136 55.99 -3.39 -44.00
C ALA A 136 55.57 -3.21 -42.54
N ALA A 137 56.51 -3.45 -41.62
CA ALA A 137 56.31 -3.31 -40.19
C ALA A 137 56.06 -1.85 -39.77
N THR A 138 56.87 -0.90 -40.27
CA THR A 138 56.67 0.53 -39.99
C THR A 138 55.38 1.06 -40.62
N ALA A 139 55.02 0.61 -41.83
CA ALA A 139 53.76 1.01 -42.46
C ALA A 139 52.55 0.52 -41.65
N PHE A 140 52.55 -0.76 -41.25
CA PHE A 140 51.50 -1.31 -40.39
C PHE A 140 51.43 -0.60 -39.03
N ALA A 141 52.58 -0.31 -38.41
CA ALA A 141 52.64 0.41 -37.16
C ALA A 141 52.08 1.84 -37.28
N LEU A 142 52.33 2.54 -38.40
CA LEU A 142 51.77 3.86 -38.66
C LEU A 142 50.26 3.82 -38.91
N ASP A 143 49.74 2.78 -39.57
CA ASP A 143 48.29 2.57 -39.70
C ASP A 143 47.65 2.34 -38.31
N ARG A 144 48.29 1.57 -37.41
CA ARG A 144 47.84 1.41 -36.02
C ARG A 144 47.91 2.72 -35.23
N LEU A 145 48.93 3.53 -35.44
CA LEU A 145 49.03 4.85 -34.81
C LEU A 145 47.95 5.83 -35.32
N ALA A 146 47.48 5.66 -36.56
CA ALA A 146 46.39 6.44 -37.12
C ALA A 146 45.05 6.19 -36.41
N ASP A 147 44.84 4.97 -35.91
CA ASP A 147 43.67 4.58 -35.12
C ASP A 147 43.66 5.23 -33.71
N LEU A 148 44.77 5.83 -33.27
CA LEU A 148 44.94 6.42 -31.93
C LEU A 148 44.90 7.96 -31.96
N SER A 149 44.16 8.59 -31.05
CA SER A 149 44.15 10.05 -30.85
C SER A 149 45.44 10.54 -30.19
N SER A 150 46.00 9.72 -29.31
CA SER A 150 47.32 9.88 -28.72
C SER A 150 47.90 8.50 -28.38
N GLY A 151 49.22 8.33 -28.50
CA GLY A 151 49.83 7.03 -28.25
C GLY A 151 51.22 6.87 -28.86
N GLN A 152 51.73 5.66 -28.79
CA GLN A 152 53.03 5.27 -29.32
C GLN A 152 52.97 3.86 -29.89
N VAL A 153 53.65 3.68 -31.02
CA VAL A 153 53.99 2.37 -31.58
C VAL A 153 55.50 2.21 -31.53
N THR A 154 55.98 1.05 -31.12
CA THR A 154 57.41 0.76 -30.97
C THR A 154 57.71 -0.61 -31.56
N ILE A 155 58.76 -0.70 -32.37
CA ILE A 155 59.28 -1.94 -32.93
C ILE A 155 60.69 -2.13 -32.39
N VAL A 156 60.91 -3.17 -31.58
CA VAL A 156 62.24 -3.53 -31.05
C VAL A 156 62.57 -4.95 -31.53
N ASP A 157 63.62 -5.09 -32.32
CA ASP A 157 64.07 -6.38 -32.87
C ASP A 157 62.94 -7.22 -33.50
N GLY A 158 62.03 -6.56 -34.21
CA GLY A 158 60.87 -7.19 -34.84
C GLY A 158 59.66 -7.45 -33.92
N THR A 159 59.70 -7.01 -32.67
CA THR A 159 58.57 -7.04 -31.73
C THR A 159 57.83 -5.71 -31.74
N LEU A 160 56.56 -5.71 -32.18
CA LEU A 160 55.69 -4.54 -32.22
C LEU A 160 54.90 -4.40 -30.91
N SER A 161 55.04 -3.28 -30.23
CA SER A 161 54.21 -2.88 -29.08
C SER A 161 53.43 -1.61 -29.40
N VAL A 162 52.22 -1.50 -28.87
CA VAL A 162 51.32 -0.36 -29.12
C VAL A 162 50.69 0.07 -27.80
N ALA A 163 50.68 1.36 -27.52
CA ALA A 163 49.98 1.92 -26.37
C ALA A 163 49.32 3.26 -26.72
N GLY A 164 48.12 3.54 -26.22
CA GLY A 164 47.47 4.83 -26.42
C GLY A 164 45.95 4.78 -26.39
N THR A 165 45.30 5.87 -26.75
CA THR A 165 43.84 6.02 -26.72
C THR A 165 43.30 6.05 -28.14
N ALA A 166 42.28 5.24 -28.44
CA ALA A 166 41.64 5.22 -29.75
C ALA A 166 40.96 6.55 -30.10
N VAL A 167 40.79 6.84 -31.40
CA VAL A 167 40.05 8.02 -31.88
C VAL A 167 38.53 7.85 -31.73
N SER A 168 38.04 6.63 -31.91
CA SER A 168 36.61 6.29 -31.82
C SER A 168 36.44 4.83 -31.39
N ALA A 169 35.20 4.43 -31.06
CA ALA A 169 34.86 3.03 -30.81
C ALA A 169 35.16 2.14 -32.03
N GLU A 170 34.94 2.65 -33.25
CA GLU A 170 35.25 1.94 -34.48
C GLU A 170 36.77 1.73 -34.64
N SER A 171 37.57 2.77 -34.39
CA SER A 171 39.04 2.67 -34.41
C SER A 171 39.56 1.73 -33.32
N PHE A 172 38.94 1.72 -32.13
CA PHE A 172 39.27 0.79 -31.05
C PHE A 172 39.05 -0.67 -31.47
N ALA A 173 37.87 -0.98 -32.02
CA ALA A 173 37.54 -2.31 -32.51
C ALA A 173 38.41 -2.71 -33.73
N GLY A 174 38.65 -1.77 -34.64
CA GLY A 174 39.50 -1.95 -35.82
C GLY A 174 40.95 -2.25 -35.44
N ALA A 175 41.53 -1.49 -34.52
CA ALA A 175 42.90 -1.68 -34.05
C ALA A 175 43.09 -3.07 -33.43
N ARG A 176 42.14 -3.52 -32.59
CA ARG A 176 42.18 -4.87 -31.99
C ARG A 176 42.10 -5.97 -33.04
N ARG A 177 41.20 -5.86 -34.02
CA ARG A 177 41.08 -6.85 -35.12
C ARG A 177 42.35 -6.93 -35.97
N ALA A 178 42.98 -5.79 -36.24
CA ALA A 178 44.17 -5.72 -37.08
C ALA A 178 45.35 -6.55 -36.55
N PHE A 179 45.50 -6.69 -35.22
CA PHE A 179 46.53 -7.53 -34.61
C PHE A 179 46.28 -9.03 -34.76
N THR A 180 45.04 -9.43 -35.01
CA THR A 180 44.67 -10.84 -35.19
C THR A 180 44.60 -11.22 -36.68
N GLU A 181 44.14 -10.31 -37.54
CA GLU A 181 43.78 -10.63 -38.93
C GLU A 181 44.79 -10.13 -39.97
N SER A 182 45.66 -9.15 -39.65
CA SER A 182 46.43 -8.41 -40.67
C SER A 182 47.90 -8.16 -40.31
N MET A 183 48.48 -8.95 -39.41
CA MET A 183 49.88 -8.83 -39.02
C MET A 183 50.85 -9.15 -40.17
N PRO A 184 51.78 -8.24 -40.54
CA PRO A 184 52.83 -8.52 -41.52
C PRO A 184 53.72 -9.70 -41.09
N GLY A 185 54.12 -10.54 -42.06
CA GLY A 185 54.98 -11.69 -41.79
C GLY A 185 56.32 -11.30 -41.15
N GLY A 186 56.72 -12.03 -40.10
CA GLY A 186 57.99 -11.83 -39.40
C GLY A 186 57.95 -10.78 -38.28
N LEU A 187 56.78 -10.22 -37.95
CA LEU A 187 56.58 -9.45 -36.72
C LEU A 187 56.10 -10.34 -35.58
N ILE A 188 56.59 -10.05 -34.38
CA ILE A 188 56.09 -10.62 -33.12
C ILE A 188 55.25 -9.55 -32.43
N LEU A 189 54.09 -9.91 -31.90
CA LEU A 189 53.26 -8.99 -31.12
C LEU A 189 53.80 -8.90 -29.69
N GLY A 190 54.20 -7.71 -29.27
CA GLY A 190 54.52 -7.36 -27.90
C GLY A 190 53.28 -6.83 -27.14
N PRO A 191 53.46 -6.12 -26.02
CA PRO A 191 52.37 -5.52 -25.28
C PRO A 191 51.51 -4.58 -26.14
N VAL A 192 50.19 -4.74 -26.05
CA VAL A 192 49.18 -3.87 -26.67
C VAL A 192 48.27 -3.33 -25.57
N ASP A 193 48.37 -2.04 -25.30
CA ASP A 193 47.59 -1.32 -24.29
C ASP A 193 46.84 -0.16 -24.96
N ILE A 194 45.76 -0.51 -25.66
CA ILE A 194 44.89 0.48 -26.30
C ILE A 194 43.72 0.73 -25.39
N LEU A 195 43.49 2.00 -25.06
CA LEU A 195 42.34 2.49 -24.30
C LEU A 195 41.22 2.94 -25.26
N PRO A 196 39.95 2.76 -24.89
CA PRO A 196 38.82 3.27 -25.67
C PRO A 196 38.83 4.80 -25.77
N ALA A 197 38.17 5.33 -26.80
CA ALA A 197 38.00 6.78 -26.96
C ALA A 197 37.34 7.40 -25.72
N ARG A 198 37.89 8.52 -25.24
CA ARG A 198 37.36 9.22 -24.05
C ARG A 198 36.21 10.15 -24.44
N ILE A 199 35.08 10.03 -23.76
CA ILE A 199 33.87 10.84 -23.95
C ILE A 199 33.60 11.64 -22.68
N ASP A 200 33.37 12.95 -22.79
CA ASP A 200 33.14 13.81 -21.63
C ASP A 200 31.70 13.69 -21.06
N ARG A 201 30.72 13.37 -21.91
CA ARG A 201 29.32 13.14 -21.51
C ARG A 201 28.97 11.66 -21.68
N PHE A 202 29.12 10.90 -20.61
CA PHE A 202 28.96 9.45 -20.62
C PHE A 202 27.50 9.05 -20.43
N VAL A 203 26.76 8.92 -21.54
CA VAL A 203 25.33 8.60 -21.53
C VAL A 203 25.10 7.13 -21.86
N TRP A 204 24.21 6.49 -21.10
CA TRP A 204 23.74 5.12 -21.33
C TRP A 204 22.23 5.05 -21.11
N SER A 205 21.53 4.18 -21.83
CA SER A 205 20.11 3.97 -21.65
C SER A 205 19.69 2.52 -21.86
N ALA A 206 18.60 2.14 -21.22
CA ALA A 206 17.88 0.91 -21.49
C ALA A 206 16.38 1.19 -21.60
N SER A 207 15.71 0.55 -22.55
CA SER A 207 14.26 0.66 -22.72
C SER A 207 13.64 -0.70 -22.99
N VAL A 208 12.42 -0.90 -22.51
CA VAL A 208 11.65 -2.12 -22.67
C VAL A 208 10.27 -1.81 -23.22
N ASP A 209 9.83 -2.63 -24.17
CA ASP A 209 8.47 -2.70 -24.68
C ASP A 209 8.07 -4.17 -24.94
N ASP A 210 6.87 -4.39 -25.47
CA ASP A 210 6.36 -5.74 -25.79
C ASP A 210 7.17 -6.49 -26.85
N VAL A 211 8.09 -5.82 -27.55
CA VAL A 211 8.82 -6.34 -28.72
C VAL A 211 10.28 -6.62 -28.40
N SER A 212 10.94 -5.73 -27.65
CA SER A 212 12.38 -5.78 -27.43
C SER A 212 12.83 -5.03 -26.19
N LEU A 213 14.01 -5.42 -25.68
CA LEU A 213 14.77 -4.65 -24.70
C LEU A 213 15.99 -4.07 -25.41
N THR A 214 16.04 -2.75 -25.51
CA THR A 214 17.15 -2.04 -26.19
C THR A 214 18.12 -1.48 -25.17
N LEU A 215 19.41 -1.79 -25.33
CA LEU A 215 20.52 -1.18 -24.59
C LEU A 215 21.29 -0.26 -25.53
N ALA A 216 21.57 0.99 -25.13
CA ALA A 216 22.23 1.96 -25.99
C ALA A 216 23.17 2.89 -25.21
N GLY A 217 24.06 3.59 -25.94
CA GLY A 217 25.00 4.56 -25.38
C GLY A 217 26.39 3.98 -25.17
N TYR A 218 27.08 4.44 -24.12
CA TYR A 218 28.47 4.09 -23.86
C TYR A 218 28.64 3.13 -22.67
N VAL A 219 29.65 2.26 -22.76
CA VAL A 219 30.06 1.33 -21.71
C VAL A 219 31.60 1.30 -21.61
N PRO A 220 32.16 1.12 -20.40
CA PRO A 220 33.60 1.35 -20.18
C PRO A 220 34.50 0.30 -20.85
N ASN A 221 34.02 -0.94 -20.94
CA ASN A 221 34.77 -2.07 -21.48
C ASN A 221 33.84 -3.24 -21.83
N GLU A 222 34.40 -4.28 -22.46
CA GLU A 222 33.66 -5.47 -22.87
C GLU A 222 33.02 -6.22 -21.69
N VAL A 223 33.72 -6.28 -20.55
CA VAL A 223 33.23 -7.01 -19.36
C VAL A 223 31.98 -6.34 -18.80
N ALA A 224 31.98 -5.01 -18.69
CA ALA A 224 30.80 -4.25 -18.28
C ALA A 224 29.67 -4.40 -19.30
N LYS A 225 29.99 -4.39 -20.60
CA LYS A 225 29.02 -4.59 -21.67
C LYS A 225 28.30 -5.94 -21.55
N GLU A 226 29.06 -7.02 -21.42
CA GLU A 226 28.55 -8.37 -21.24
C GLU A 226 27.69 -8.49 -19.97
N ALA A 227 28.14 -7.90 -18.86
CA ALA A 227 27.40 -7.90 -17.60
C ALA A 227 26.03 -7.19 -17.71
N LEU A 228 25.95 -6.07 -18.42
CA LEU A 228 24.68 -5.35 -18.62
C LEU A 228 23.73 -6.12 -19.56
N VAL A 229 24.25 -6.77 -20.60
CA VAL A 229 23.45 -7.65 -21.47
C VAL A 229 22.91 -8.84 -20.67
N GLU A 230 23.75 -9.48 -19.83
CA GLU A 230 23.33 -10.59 -18.97
C GLU A 230 22.27 -10.15 -17.96
N ALA A 231 22.46 -9.00 -17.31
CA ALA A 231 21.49 -8.42 -16.39
C ALA A 231 20.13 -8.16 -17.07
N ALA A 232 20.14 -7.62 -18.30
CA ALA A 232 18.94 -7.41 -19.09
C ALA A 232 18.25 -8.74 -19.46
N GLN A 233 19.02 -9.75 -19.88
CA GLN A 233 18.51 -11.06 -20.27
C GLN A 233 17.87 -11.82 -19.12
N ALA A 234 18.40 -11.66 -17.91
CA ALA A 234 17.89 -12.30 -16.70
C ALA A 234 16.49 -11.79 -16.30
N LEU A 235 16.14 -10.55 -16.65
CA LEU A 235 14.88 -9.93 -16.25
C LEU A 235 13.70 -10.31 -17.13
N GLN A 236 13.93 -10.41 -18.44
CA GLN A 236 12.93 -10.83 -19.41
C GLN A 236 13.52 -11.85 -20.39
N PRO A 237 13.59 -13.14 -20.01
CA PRO A 237 14.16 -14.19 -20.86
C PRO A 237 13.46 -14.36 -22.21
N SER A 238 12.21 -13.91 -22.31
CA SER A 238 11.37 -14.03 -23.51
C SER A 238 11.47 -12.85 -24.48
N VAL A 239 12.09 -11.74 -24.08
CA VAL A 239 12.16 -10.51 -24.89
C VAL A 239 13.56 -10.44 -25.53
N PRO A 240 13.66 -10.27 -26.87
CA PRO A 240 14.95 -10.17 -27.54
C PRO A 240 15.68 -8.89 -27.15
N ILE A 241 16.99 -9.02 -26.91
CA ILE A 241 17.87 -7.89 -26.58
C ILE A 241 18.44 -7.29 -27.87
N ILE A 242 18.29 -5.97 -28.00
CA ILE A 242 18.94 -5.16 -29.03
C ILE A 242 20.10 -4.40 -28.38
N ASP A 243 21.33 -4.83 -28.64
CA ASP A 243 22.54 -4.20 -28.13
C ASP A 243 23.10 -3.17 -29.11
N ASN A 244 22.90 -1.89 -28.80
CA ASN A 244 23.44 -0.73 -29.50
C ASN A 244 24.51 0.01 -28.66
N MET A 245 25.16 -0.67 -27.70
CA MET A 245 26.17 -0.06 -26.84
C MET A 245 27.54 -0.01 -27.50
N ASN A 246 28.27 1.09 -27.27
CA ASN A 246 29.61 1.34 -27.77
C ASN A 246 30.63 1.41 -26.63
N ILE A 247 31.83 0.87 -26.84
CA ILE A 247 32.90 0.92 -25.84
C ILE A 247 33.60 2.29 -25.90
N ALA A 248 33.63 3.00 -24.77
CA ALA A 248 34.29 4.29 -24.59
C ALA A 248 34.79 4.45 -23.15
N SER A 249 35.74 5.32 -22.91
CA SER A 249 36.20 5.70 -21.57
C SER A 249 35.63 7.06 -21.16
N GLY A 250 35.73 7.41 -19.87
CA GLY A 250 35.17 8.65 -19.32
C GLY A 250 33.92 8.41 -18.46
N GLU A 251 33.67 7.15 -18.13
CA GLU A 251 32.71 6.73 -17.13
C GLU A 251 33.02 7.31 -15.76
N PRO A 252 32.01 7.67 -14.96
CA PRO A 252 32.19 7.95 -13.54
C PRO A 252 32.44 6.66 -12.75
N ASP A 253 33.13 6.78 -11.61
CA ASP A 253 33.32 5.69 -10.66
C ASP A 253 31.96 5.13 -10.21
N GLY A 254 31.76 3.81 -10.31
CA GLY A 254 30.49 3.14 -9.95
C GLY A 254 29.45 3.06 -11.06
N PHE A 255 29.75 3.50 -12.29
CA PHE A 255 28.80 3.46 -13.42
C PHE A 255 28.15 2.09 -13.65
N THR A 256 28.92 1.00 -13.65
CA THR A 256 28.37 -0.35 -13.92
C THR A 256 27.35 -0.78 -12.86
N ASP A 257 27.56 -0.43 -11.60
CA ASP A 257 26.62 -0.72 -10.51
C ASP A 257 25.34 0.12 -10.67
N ALA A 258 25.47 1.39 -11.06
CA ALA A 258 24.35 2.28 -11.35
C ALA A 258 23.51 1.76 -12.54
N ALA A 259 24.16 1.36 -13.64
CA ALA A 259 23.49 0.79 -14.81
C ALA A 259 22.81 -0.55 -14.47
N THR A 260 23.44 -1.41 -13.67
CA THR A 260 22.83 -2.67 -13.20
C THR A 260 21.59 -2.41 -12.34
N PHE A 261 21.66 -1.44 -11.42
CA PHE A 261 20.49 -1.00 -10.63
C PHE A 261 19.37 -0.48 -11.53
N ALA A 262 19.68 0.35 -12.53
CA ALA A 262 18.71 0.88 -13.47
C ALA A 262 18.04 -0.23 -14.31
N ILE A 263 18.80 -1.25 -14.74
CA ILE A 263 18.27 -2.44 -15.42
C ILE A 263 17.31 -3.19 -14.51
N GLN A 264 17.65 -3.42 -13.24
CA GLN A 264 16.77 -4.10 -12.27
C GLN A 264 15.45 -3.36 -12.06
N ALA A 265 15.48 -2.03 -11.98
CA ALA A 265 14.28 -1.20 -11.90
C ALA A 265 13.45 -1.25 -13.18
N LEU A 266 14.09 -1.17 -14.36
CA LEU A 266 13.43 -1.32 -15.66
C LEU A 266 12.74 -2.70 -15.78
N GLY A 267 13.38 -3.74 -15.25
CA GLY A 267 12.84 -5.09 -15.22
C GLY A 267 11.61 -5.28 -14.36
N LYS A 268 11.04 -4.21 -13.77
CA LYS A 268 9.76 -4.17 -13.04
C LYS A 268 8.65 -3.44 -13.82
N LEU A 269 9.02 -2.83 -14.93
CA LEU A 269 8.13 -2.12 -15.83
C LEU A 269 7.65 -3.05 -16.95
N GLU A 270 6.40 -2.85 -17.38
CA GLU A 270 5.80 -3.52 -18.54
C GLU A 270 6.35 -2.88 -19.81
N GLU A 271 6.30 -1.55 -19.84
CA GLU A 271 6.90 -0.69 -20.85
C GLU A 271 7.58 0.51 -20.16
N GLY A 272 8.68 0.99 -20.71
CA GLY A 272 9.39 2.13 -20.14
C GLY A 272 10.85 2.23 -20.52
N GLY A 273 11.57 3.10 -19.82
CA GLY A 273 12.99 3.29 -20.02
C GLY A 273 13.70 3.93 -18.84
N VAL A 274 15.00 3.73 -18.84
CA VAL A 274 15.96 4.36 -17.93
C VAL A 274 17.05 5.04 -18.74
N MET A 275 17.53 6.18 -18.27
CA MET A 275 18.67 6.89 -18.84
C MET A 275 19.63 7.30 -17.71
N LEU A 276 20.91 7.02 -17.92
CA LEU A 276 22.01 7.49 -17.08
C LEU A 276 22.83 8.52 -17.87
N ASP A 277 22.95 9.73 -17.34
CA ASP A 277 23.94 10.72 -17.77
C ASP A 277 25.01 10.83 -16.69
N GLY A 278 26.13 10.12 -16.87
CA GLY A 278 27.04 9.83 -15.76
C GLY A 278 26.36 8.97 -14.69
N LEU A 279 26.06 9.55 -13.53
CA LEU A 279 25.35 8.89 -12.42
C LEU A 279 23.97 9.50 -12.13
N THR A 280 23.49 10.43 -12.95
CA THR A 280 22.11 10.93 -12.82
C THR A 280 21.16 10.02 -13.57
N LEU A 281 20.18 9.46 -12.86
CA LEU A 281 19.21 8.48 -13.36
C LEU A 281 17.84 9.14 -13.58
N ASP A 282 17.32 8.96 -14.80
CA ASP A 282 15.92 9.18 -15.13
C ASP A 282 15.24 7.84 -15.37
N ILE A 283 14.04 7.66 -14.82
CA ILE A 283 13.21 6.46 -15.01
C ILE A 283 11.76 6.85 -15.33
N ALA A 284 11.17 6.21 -16.32
CA ALA A 284 9.78 6.40 -16.68
C ALA A 284 9.17 5.13 -17.27
N GLY A 285 7.87 4.94 -17.08
CA GLY A 285 7.14 3.79 -17.65
C GLY A 285 5.96 3.35 -16.81
N THR A 286 5.39 2.20 -17.16
CA THR A 286 4.25 1.59 -16.47
C THR A 286 4.70 0.33 -15.75
N ALA A 287 4.40 0.19 -14.46
CA ALA A 287 4.73 -1.02 -13.69
C ALA A 287 3.89 -2.24 -14.14
N ARG A 288 4.48 -3.45 -14.13
CA ARG A 288 3.77 -4.70 -14.52
C ARG A 288 2.72 -5.15 -13.53
N SER A 289 2.90 -4.78 -12.27
CA SER A 289 1.99 -5.11 -11.17
C SER A 289 2.07 -4.04 -10.10
N VAL A 290 1.09 -4.02 -9.20
CA VAL A 290 1.08 -3.10 -8.06
C VAL A 290 2.28 -3.38 -7.14
N GLU A 291 2.65 -4.66 -6.95
CA GLU A 291 3.84 -5.06 -6.19
C GLU A 291 5.14 -4.59 -6.84
N ASP A 292 5.23 -4.66 -8.17
CA ASP A 292 6.38 -4.16 -8.91
C ASP A 292 6.47 -2.62 -8.80
N TYR A 293 5.35 -1.90 -8.82
CA TYR A 293 5.33 -0.45 -8.59
C TYR A 293 5.87 -0.07 -7.22
N GLU A 294 5.34 -0.67 -6.14
CA GLU A 294 5.80 -0.38 -4.77
C GLU A 294 7.29 -0.74 -4.62
N SER A 295 7.74 -1.87 -5.21
CA SER A 295 9.15 -2.27 -5.16
C SER A 295 10.08 -1.28 -5.86
N VAL A 296 9.68 -0.72 -7.01
CA VAL A 296 10.50 0.28 -7.70
C VAL A 296 10.53 1.57 -6.92
N VAL A 297 9.38 2.07 -6.45
CA VAL A 297 9.29 3.30 -5.64
C VAL A 297 10.12 3.19 -4.36
N ASP A 298 10.07 2.06 -3.67
CA ASP A 298 10.88 1.80 -2.48
C ASP A 298 12.37 1.70 -2.83
N GLY A 299 12.72 1.08 -3.96
CA GLY A 299 14.09 0.98 -4.43
C GLY A 299 14.71 2.35 -4.75
N ILE A 300 13.98 3.20 -5.47
CA ILE A 300 14.42 4.55 -5.83
C ILE A 300 14.35 5.54 -4.68
N GLY A 301 13.45 5.34 -3.71
CA GLY A 301 13.35 6.12 -2.48
C GLY A 301 14.27 5.63 -1.35
N GLY A 302 14.93 4.48 -1.55
CA GLY A 302 15.74 3.79 -0.56
C GLY A 302 17.23 4.09 -0.66
N THR A 303 18.06 3.06 -0.43
CA THR A 303 19.53 3.19 -0.53
C THR A 303 19.96 3.04 -1.98
N LEU A 304 20.39 4.15 -2.59
CA LEU A 304 20.90 4.17 -3.95
C LEU A 304 22.37 3.71 -4.02
N PRO A 305 22.84 3.20 -5.17
CA PRO A 305 24.27 2.99 -5.41
C PRO A 305 25.07 4.29 -5.22
N ALA A 306 26.35 4.17 -4.86
CA ALA A 306 27.18 5.33 -4.53
C ALA A 306 27.24 6.35 -5.67
N GLY A 307 26.89 7.61 -5.38
CA GLY A 307 26.93 8.71 -6.33
C GLY A 307 25.75 8.80 -7.31
N VAL A 308 24.78 7.87 -7.23
CA VAL A 308 23.57 7.92 -8.06
C VAL A 308 22.59 8.97 -7.52
N GLU A 309 22.12 9.83 -8.40
CA GLU A 309 21.08 10.83 -8.12
C GLU A 309 19.90 10.61 -9.07
N ILE A 310 18.67 10.63 -8.55
CA ILE A 310 17.46 10.48 -9.38
C ILE A 310 16.92 11.87 -9.69
N VAL A 311 16.81 12.18 -10.98
CA VAL A 311 16.43 13.53 -11.45
C VAL A 311 14.97 13.55 -11.93
N ALA A 312 14.47 12.47 -12.54
CA ALA A 312 13.07 12.27 -12.86
C ALA A 312 12.60 10.83 -12.59
N ASN A 313 11.36 10.67 -12.10
CA ASN A 313 10.74 9.37 -11.81
C ASN A 313 9.25 9.31 -12.20
N ASP A 314 8.98 9.32 -13.50
CA ASP A 314 7.61 9.28 -14.04
C ASP A 314 7.11 7.84 -14.20
N ILE A 315 6.94 7.15 -13.07
CA ILE A 315 6.47 5.76 -13.02
C ILE A 315 4.96 5.74 -12.78
N THR A 316 4.24 5.12 -13.70
CA THR A 316 2.80 4.90 -13.61
C THR A 316 2.52 3.56 -12.92
N PRO A 317 1.65 3.51 -11.89
CA PRO A 317 1.26 2.25 -11.24
C PRO A 317 0.51 1.33 -12.21
N ALA A 318 0.54 0.02 -11.96
CA ALA A 318 -0.24 -0.95 -12.73
C ALA A 318 -1.75 -0.73 -12.54
N PRO A 319 -2.58 -0.91 -13.59
CA PRO A 319 -4.02 -0.75 -13.48
C PRO A 319 -4.66 -1.92 -12.74
N VAL A 320 -5.64 -1.63 -11.87
CA VAL A 320 -6.48 -2.65 -11.24
C VAL A 320 -7.91 -2.57 -11.75
N ALA A 321 -8.52 -3.73 -12.04
CA ALA A 321 -9.88 -3.80 -12.55
C ALA A 321 -10.93 -3.47 -11.46
N ASN A 322 -10.68 -3.94 -10.23
CA ASN A 322 -11.57 -3.76 -9.09
C ASN A 322 -10.79 -3.10 -7.95
N TYR A 323 -11.16 -1.87 -7.64
CA TYR A 323 -10.70 -1.19 -6.44
C TYR A 323 -11.40 -1.78 -5.23
N TYR A 324 -10.62 -2.10 -4.20
CA TYR A 324 -11.13 -2.46 -2.88
C TYR A 324 -10.33 -1.73 -1.80
N TRP A 325 -10.98 -1.44 -0.69
CA TRP A 325 -10.38 -0.91 0.53
C TRP A 325 -10.97 -1.69 1.69
N LYS A 326 -10.13 -2.14 2.61
CA LYS A 326 -10.56 -2.87 3.78
C LYS A 326 -9.78 -2.41 5.00
N GLY A 327 -10.51 -2.13 6.06
CA GLY A 327 -9.95 -1.85 7.37
C GLY A 327 -10.45 -2.86 8.38
N ALA A 328 -9.53 -3.45 9.12
CA ALA A 328 -9.82 -4.36 10.22
C ALA A 328 -9.31 -3.77 11.53
N ARG A 329 -10.11 -3.87 12.58
CA ARG A 329 -9.75 -3.42 13.92
C ARG A 329 -9.94 -4.54 14.92
N GLU A 330 -8.98 -4.71 15.82
CA GLU A 330 -9.05 -5.62 16.95
C GLU A 330 -8.47 -4.91 18.18
N GLY A 331 -9.33 -4.26 18.96
CA GLY A 331 -8.92 -3.42 20.09
C GLY A 331 -8.06 -2.23 19.62
N ASP A 332 -6.80 -2.23 20.03
CA ASP A 332 -5.80 -1.20 19.71
C ASP A 332 -4.95 -1.54 18.47
N ALA A 333 -5.25 -2.62 17.74
CA ALA A 333 -4.61 -2.94 16.47
C ALA A 333 -5.55 -2.59 15.31
N VAL A 334 -5.04 -1.88 14.31
CA VAL A 334 -5.76 -1.53 13.08
C VAL A 334 -4.92 -1.91 11.88
N THR A 335 -5.50 -2.64 10.94
CA THR A 335 -4.85 -3.01 9.67
C THR A 335 -5.66 -2.40 8.53
N LEU A 336 -4.99 -1.67 7.66
CA LEU A 336 -5.57 -1.09 6.45
C LEU A 336 -4.96 -1.78 5.23
N GLU A 337 -5.78 -2.20 4.28
CA GLU A 337 -5.35 -2.84 3.04
C GLU A 337 -6.23 -2.41 1.86
N GLY A 338 -5.73 -2.58 0.64
CA GLY A 338 -6.44 -2.21 -0.58
C GLY A 338 -5.66 -1.24 -1.45
N TYR A 339 -6.38 -0.51 -2.31
CA TYR A 339 -5.79 0.35 -3.34
C TYR A 339 -6.23 1.81 -3.22
N VAL A 340 -5.31 2.71 -3.56
CA VAL A 340 -5.58 4.14 -3.77
C VAL A 340 -5.01 4.60 -5.13
N PRO A 341 -5.62 5.60 -5.80
CA PRO A 341 -5.21 6.01 -7.14
C PRO A 341 -3.87 6.76 -7.21
N SER A 342 -3.47 7.43 -6.14
CA SER A 342 -2.28 8.29 -6.14
C SER A 342 -1.54 8.33 -4.80
N LEU A 343 -0.32 8.86 -4.82
CA LEU A 343 0.49 9.13 -3.62
C LEU A 343 -0.19 10.12 -2.67
N ASP A 344 -0.85 11.16 -3.21
CA ASP A 344 -1.57 12.15 -2.42
C ASP A 344 -2.77 11.51 -1.71
N ASP A 345 -3.51 10.64 -2.40
CA ASP A 345 -4.60 9.89 -1.81
C ASP A 345 -4.13 8.96 -0.68
N ARG A 346 -2.99 8.28 -0.86
CA ARG A 346 -2.37 7.46 0.20
C ARG A 346 -2.05 8.30 1.42
N LYS A 347 -1.52 9.51 1.21
CA LYS A 347 -1.21 10.46 2.28
C LYS A 347 -2.46 10.94 3.00
N GLU A 348 -3.57 11.17 2.29
CA GLU A 348 -4.85 11.52 2.89
C GLU A 348 -5.39 10.39 3.77
N ILE A 349 -5.38 9.15 3.28
CA ILE A 349 -5.79 7.95 4.02
C ILE A 349 -4.93 7.77 5.28
N ARG A 350 -3.60 7.90 5.18
CA ARG A 350 -2.69 7.83 6.33
C ARG A 350 -2.96 8.92 7.37
N THR A 351 -3.21 10.14 6.91
CA THR A 351 -3.48 11.29 7.80
C THR A 351 -4.79 11.09 8.57
N LEU A 352 -5.84 10.64 7.88
CA LEU A 352 -7.12 10.32 8.51
C LEU A 352 -6.96 9.17 9.51
N ALA A 353 -6.25 8.10 9.13
CA ALA A 353 -5.99 6.97 10.01
C ALA A 353 -5.26 7.40 11.29
N GLY A 354 -4.22 8.24 11.18
CA GLY A 354 -3.50 8.77 12.34
C GLY A 354 -4.37 9.66 13.24
N THR A 355 -5.42 10.29 12.69
CA THR A 355 -6.37 11.10 13.46
C THR A 355 -7.42 10.24 14.16
N LEU A 356 -8.03 9.29 13.44
CA LEU A 356 -9.10 8.44 13.96
C LEU A 356 -8.58 7.39 14.96
N PHE A 357 -7.34 6.93 14.77
CA PHE A 357 -6.74 5.81 15.50
C PHE A 357 -5.50 6.25 16.29
N ALA A 358 -5.49 7.48 16.81
CA ALA A 358 -4.32 8.08 17.48
C ALA A 358 -3.76 7.26 18.66
N SER A 359 -4.59 6.43 19.31
CA SER A 359 -4.19 5.55 20.42
C SER A 359 -3.89 4.11 20.00
N ALA A 360 -4.04 3.77 18.72
CA ALA A 360 -3.91 2.41 18.20
C ALA A 360 -2.69 2.25 17.30
N HIS A 361 -2.21 1.02 17.18
CA HIS A 361 -1.14 0.64 16.27
C HIS A 361 -1.72 0.39 14.88
N VAL A 362 -1.44 1.30 13.94
CA VAL A 362 -1.92 1.21 12.56
C VAL A 362 -0.88 0.52 11.68
N THR A 363 -1.24 -0.62 11.11
CA THR A 363 -0.49 -1.29 10.04
C THR A 363 -1.09 -0.88 8.71
N ASP A 364 -0.34 -0.11 7.92
CA ASP A 364 -0.78 0.36 6.61
C ASP A 364 -0.20 -0.49 5.48
N ASN A 365 -1.06 -1.34 4.89
CA ASN A 365 -0.79 -2.14 3.71
C ASN A 365 -1.54 -1.61 2.46
N VAL A 366 -2.04 -0.36 2.51
CA VAL A 366 -2.66 0.28 1.34
C VAL A 366 -1.59 0.54 0.29
N LYS A 367 -1.87 0.13 -0.96
CA LYS A 367 -0.98 0.24 -2.11
C LYS A 367 -1.51 1.20 -3.15
N ILE A 368 -0.66 1.68 -4.03
CA ILE A 368 -1.03 2.59 -5.11
C ILE A 368 -1.25 1.79 -6.39
N ALA A 369 -2.41 1.98 -7.00
CA ALA A 369 -2.74 1.38 -8.29
C ALA A 369 -3.29 2.45 -9.23
N SER A 370 -3.22 2.21 -10.54
CA SER A 370 -3.87 3.08 -11.52
C SER A 370 -5.23 2.51 -11.93
N GLY A 371 -5.97 3.24 -12.75
CA GLY A 371 -7.34 2.91 -13.15
C GLY A 371 -8.33 4.00 -12.77
N GLU A 372 -9.58 3.83 -13.19
CA GLU A 372 -10.64 4.81 -13.00
C GLU A 372 -11.75 4.21 -12.12
N PRO A 373 -11.71 4.46 -10.80
CA PRO A 373 -12.80 4.06 -9.92
C PRO A 373 -14.12 4.70 -10.38
N LYS A 374 -15.20 3.93 -10.36
CA LYS A 374 -16.52 4.37 -10.85
C LYS A 374 -17.23 5.38 -9.95
N ILE A 375 -16.63 5.70 -8.80
CA ILE A 375 -17.20 6.53 -7.73
C ILE A 375 -16.10 7.43 -7.13
N ASP A 376 -16.49 8.36 -6.27
CA ASP A 376 -15.55 9.02 -5.35
C ASP A 376 -14.94 7.99 -4.40
N TRP A 377 -13.87 7.34 -4.87
CA TRP A 377 -13.24 6.20 -4.21
C TRP A 377 -12.62 6.58 -2.87
N ILE A 378 -11.96 7.73 -2.83
CA ILE A 378 -11.32 8.23 -1.62
C ILE A 378 -12.35 8.69 -0.61
N GLY A 379 -13.43 9.35 -1.05
CA GLY A 379 -14.58 9.64 -0.18
C GLY A 379 -15.18 8.37 0.43
N ALA A 380 -15.34 7.30 -0.36
CA ALA A 380 -15.87 6.02 0.10
C ALA A 380 -14.94 5.32 1.12
N ALA A 381 -13.63 5.26 0.84
CA ALA A 381 -12.65 4.67 1.76
C ALA A 381 -12.57 5.45 3.09
N LYS A 382 -12.61 6.79 3.03
CA LYS A 382 -12.66 7.64 4.24
C LYS A 382 -13.93 7.40 5.05
N PHE A 383 -15.10 7.34 4.39
CA PHE A 383 -16.37 7.03 5.05
C PHE A 383 -16.32 5.68 5.79
N ALA A 384 -15.81 4.64 5.12
CA ALA A 384 -15.68 3.31 5.71
C ALA A 384 -14.69 3.31 6.89
N MET A 385 -13.59 4.05 6.80
CA MET A 385 -12.63 4.22 7.90
C MET A 385 -13.24 4.94 9.11
N GLU A 386 -14.05 5.97 8.89
CA GLU A 386 -14.80 6.65 9.95
C GLU A 386 -15.80 5.71 10.65
N GLN A 387 -16.44 4.80 9.91
CA GLN A 387 -17.31 3.79 10.50
C GLN A 387 -16.51 2.74 11.28
N LEU A 388 -15.35 2.30 10.75
CA LEU A 388 -14.44 1.40 11.46
C LEU A 388 -13.95 1.98 12.80
N ALA A 389 -13.74 3.30 12.87
CA ALA A 389 -13.33 3.99 14.11
C ALA A 389 -14.38 3.90 15.23
N ARG A 390 -15.65 3.67 14.89
CA ARG A 390 -16.76 3.46 15.83
C ARG A 390 -16.86 2.02 16.33
N LEU A 391 -16.11 1.08 15.75
CA LEU A 391 -16.03 -0.30 16.21
C LEU A 391 -14.92 -0.46 17.24
N LYS A 392 -15.14 -1.32 18.23
CA LYS A 392 -14.09 -1.84 19.13
C LYS A 392 -13.29 -2.94 18.45
N SER A 393 -13.99 -3.81 17.72
CA SER A 393 -13.41 -4.88 16.92
C SER A 393 -14.33 -5.18 15.74
N GLY A 394 -13.78 -5.36 14.55
CA GLY A 394 -14.57 -5.62 13.36
C GLY A 394 -13.86 -5.26 12.07
N VAL A 395 -14.62 -5.26 10.97
CA VAL A 395 -14.13 -4.99 9.63
C VAL A 395 -15.10 -4.05 8.92
N ALA A 396 -14.57 -3.09 8.18
CA ALA A 396 -15.30 -2.30 7.20
C ALA A 396 -14.62 -2.46 5.84
N GLU A 397 -15.40 -2.68 4.79
CA GLU A 397 -14.88 -2.95 3.45
C GLU A 397 -15.68 -2.18 2.40
N VAL A 398 -14.98 -1.70 1.40
CA VAL A 398 -15.52 -1.08 0.19
C VAL A 398 -14.94 -1.83 -1.00
N GLU A 399 -15.78 -2.33 -1.90
CA GLU A 399 -15.35 -2.96 -3.14
C GLU A 399 -16.17 -2.40 -4.32
N GLY A 400 -15.53 -1.66 -5.21
CA GLY A 400 -16.20 -0.96 -6.29
C GLY A 400 -17.26 0.04 -5.80
N VAL A 401 -18.52 -0.40 -5.73
CA VAL A 401 -19.68 0.41 -5.27
C VAL A 401 -20.35 -0.18 -4.03
N THR A 402 -19.86 -1.30 -3.51
CA THR A 402 -20.45 -1.97 -2.36
C THR A 402 -19.72 -1.59 -1.09
N TYR A 403 -20.45 -1.56 0.01
CA TYR A 403 -19.95 -1.32 1.36
C TYR A 403 -20.47 -2.40 2.30
N SER A 404 -19.61 -2.92 3.16
CA SER A 404 -19.98 -3.83 4.22
C SER A 404 -19.32 -3.45 5.54
N ILE A 405 -20.00 -3.75 6.65
CA ILE A 405 -19.45 -3.53 7.98
C ILE A 405 -19.96 -4.58 8.96
N GLN A 406 -19.04 -5.09 9.78
CA GLN A 406 -19.34 -6.11 10.77
C GLN A 406 -18.46 -5.94 12.01
N GLY A 407 -18.98 -6.23 13.19
CA GLY A 407 -18.20 -6.18 14.43
C GLY A 407 -18.98 -5.85 15.70
N GLU A 408 -18.24 -5.46 16.73
CA GLU A 408 -18.72 -4.93 18.01
C GLU A 408 -18.49 -3.43 18.05
N ALA A 409 -19.53 -2.65 18.31
CA ALA A 409 -19.43 -1.20 18.49
C ALA A 409 -18.60 -0.85 19.74
N ALA A 410 -17.92 0.30 19.71
CA ALA A 410 -17.12 0.79 20.84
C ALA A 410 -17.96 1.03 22.10
N ASP A 411 -19.14 1.60 21.91
CA ASP A 411 -20.10 1.93 22.95
C ASP A 411 -21.53 2.01 22.36
N SER A 412 -22.52 2.34 23.20
CA SER A 412 -23.92 2.44 22.78
C SER A 412 -24.18 3.59 21.79
N ASP A 413 -23.47 4.72 21.92
CA ASP A 413 -23.64 5.88 21.03
C ASP A 413 -23.04 5.58 19.65
N ALA A 414 -21.89 4.90 19.62
CA ALA A 414 -21.26 4.39 18.42
C ALA A 414 -22.16 3.39 17.69
N TYR A 415 -22.82 2.47 18.41
CA TYR A 415 -23.78 1.53 17.84
C TYR A 415 -24.95 2.26 17.14
N LEU A 416 -25.55 3.26 17.80
CA LEU A 416 -26.63 4.07 17.23
C LEU A 416 -26.19 4.85 16.00
N ALA A 417 -25.01 5.47 16.05
CA ALA A 417 -24.48 6.22 14.93
C ALA A 417 -24.17 5.33 13.72
N LEU A 418 -23.69 4.11 13.94
CA LEU A 418 -23.48 3.12 12.89
C LEU A 418 -24.81 2.68 12.26
N ALA A 419 -25.83 2.41 13.08
CA ALA A 419 -27.16 2.06 12.58
C ALA A 419 -27.77 3.20 11.75
N GLU A 420 -27.62 4.46 12.18
CA GLU A 420 -28.08 5.62 11.42
C GLU A 420 -27.30 5.79 10.10
N ALA A 421 -25.97 5.66 10.15
CA ALA A 421 -25.11 5.76 8.96
C ALA A 421 -25.49 4.72 7.92
N ASN A 422 -25.60 3.45 8.33
CA ASN A 422 -25.93 2.32 7.47
C ASN A 422 -27.37 2.37 6.94
N GLY A 423 -28.30 2.98 7.68
CA GLY A 423 -29.72 3.03 7.28
C GLY A 423 -30.12 4.26 6.46
N ARG A 424 -29.45 5.41 6.62
CA ARG A 424 -29.93 6.70 6.08
C ARG A 424 -28.87 7.67 5.56
N ARG A 425 -27.58 7.46 5.85
CA ARG A 425 -26.51 8.44 5.52
C ARG A 425 -25.36 7.85 4.71
N LEU A 426 -25.60 6.76 3.98
CA LEU A 426 -24.61 6.22 3.05
C LEU A 426 -24.30 7.26 1.96
N PRO A 427 -23.02 7.42 1.56
CA PRO A 427 -22.66 8.16 0.35
C PRO A 427 -23.49 7.69 -0.85
N ALA A 428 -23.95 8.62 -1.70
CA ALA A 428 -24.89 8.31 -2.79
C ALA A 428 -24.37 7.27 -3.81
N SER A 429 -23.05 7.07 -3.85
CA SER A 429 -22.35 6.13 -4.71
C SER A 429 -22.16 4.73 -4.10
N LEU A 430 -22.50 4.53 -2.83
CA LEU A 430 -22.31 3.27 -2.11
C LEU A 430 -23.62 2.54 -1.87
N ALA A 431 -23.59 1.22 -2.05
CA ALA A 431 -24.66 0.30 -1.69
C ALA A 431 -24.22 -0.60 -0.53
N LEU A 432 -24.96 -0.57 0.58
CA LEU A 432 -24.73 -1.46 1.71
C LEU A 432 -25.14 -2.89 1.34
N THR A 433 -24.18 -3.82 1.35
CA THR A 433 -24.42 -5.24 1.04
C THR A 433 -24.57 -6.09 2.29
N ASP A 434 -23.85 -5.76 3.36
CA ASP A 434 -23.93 -6.46 4.64
C ASP A 434 -23.68 -5.49 5.82
N SER A 435 -24.47 -5.63 6.88
CA SER A 435 -24.38 -4.83 8.10
C SER A 435 -24.68 -5.69 9.31
N ASN A 436 -23.61 -6.24 9.90
CA ASN A 436 -23.69 -7.09 11.09
C ASN A 436 -22.92 -6.48 12.26
N VAL A 437 -23.42 -5.33 12.75
CA VAL A 437 -22.87 -4.63 13.91
C VAL A 437 -23.65 -5.01 15.16
N SER A 438 -22.94 -5.46 16.17
CA SER A 438 -23.46 -5.76 17.51
C SER A 438 -23.14 -4.62 18.49
N PRO A 439 -24.02 -4.34 19.46
CA PRO A 439 -23.72 -3.39 20.53
C PRO A 439 -22.63 -3.94 21.48
N PRO A 440 -21.95 -3.08 22.26
CA PRO A 440 -20.85 -3.48 23.13
C PRO A 440 -21.26 -4.57 24.11
N ARG A 441 -20.40 -5.57 24.35
CA ARG A 441 -20.71 -6.65 25.29
C ARG A 441 -20.50 -6.20 26.72
N VAL A 442 -21.52 -6.30 27.56
CA VAL A 442 -21.45 -5.95 28.99
C VAL A 442 -21.67 -7.17 29.89
N SER A 443 -21.05 -7.15 31.07
CA SER A 443 -21.34 -8.06 32.17
C SER A 443 -20.96 -7.37 33.49
N PRO A 444 -21.86 -7.33 34.50
CA PRO A 444 -23.18 -7.93 34.49
C PRO A 444 -24.15 -7.19 33.55
N TYR A 445 -25.04 -7.95 32.90
CA TYR A 445 -26.10 -7.40 32.07
C TYR A 445 -27.26 -6.97 32.96
N LYS A 446 -27.65 -5.70 32.88
CA LYS A 446 -28.65 -5.11 33.78
C LYS A 446 -29.87 -4.57 33.04
N LEU A 447 -31.05 -4.84 33.57
CA LEU A 447 -32.30 -4.20 33.16
C LEU A 447 -33.14 -3.96 34.42
N SER A 448 -33.75 -2.79 34.56
CA SER A 448 -34.52 -2.44 35.74
C SER A 448 -35.73 -1.60 35.39
N LEU A 449 -36.78 -1.74 36.21
CA LEU A 449 -37.93 -0.86 36.19
C LEU A 449 -38.23 -0.42 37.62
N SER A 450 -38.37 0.89 37.82
CA SER A 450 -38.66 1.47 39.14
C SER A 450 -39.74 2.54 39.06
N GLN A 451 -40.53 2.66 40.12
CA GLN A 451 -41.48 3.77 40.28
C GLN A 451 -40.75 5.03 40.77
N ALA A 452 -40.87 6.11 40.00
CA ALA A 452 -40.37 7.44 40.36
C ALA A 452 -41.54 8.42 40.60
N THR A 453 -41.26 9.56 41.23
CA THR A 453 -42.24 10.65 41.37
C THR A 453 -42.61 11.19 39.98
N GLY A 454 -43.77 10.77 39.45
CA GLY A 454 -44.31 11.22 38.17
C GLY A 454 -44.36 10.14 37.07
N GLY A 455 -43.94 8.89 37.32
CA GLY A 455 -44.00 7.83 36.32
C GLY A 455 -43.10 6.64 36.63
N LEU A 456 -42.83 5.82 35.61
CA LEU A 456 -41.92 4.70 35.66
C LEU A 456 -40.61 5.05 34.95
N VAL A 457 -39.50 4.49 35.41
CA VAL A 457 -38.21 4.56 34.72
C VAL A 457 -37.80 3.16 34.33
N LEU A 458 -37.70 2.90 33.02
CA LEU A 458 -37.10 1.69 32.46
C LEU A 458 -35.64 2.01 32.10
N ALA A 459 -34.69 1.36 32.76
CA ALA A 459 -33.26 1.65 32.61
C ALA A 459 -32.43 0.37 32.52
N GLY A 460 -31.25 0.47 31.91
CA GLY A 460 -30.32 -0.66 31.72
C GLY A 460 -30.03 -0.88 30.25
N TYR A 461 -30.01 -2.14 29.81
CA TYR A 461 -29.58 -2.50 28.46
C TYR A 461 -30.62 -3.29 27.67
N ALA A 462 -30.70 -3.01 26.37
CA ALA A 462 -31.38 -3.82 25.36
C ALA A 462 -30.39 -4.30 24.28
N PRO A 463 -30.57 -5.52 23.74
CA PRO A 463 -29.65 -6.08 22.73
C PRO A 463 -29.88 -5.55 21.32
N SER A 464 -31.04 -4.95 21.03
CA SER A 464 -31.37 -4.33 19.74
C SER A 464 -32.56 -3.39 19.89
N GLU A 465 -32.82 -2.56 18.89
CA GLU A 465 -33.98 -1.66 18.86
C GLU A 465 -35.31 -2.42 18.84
N GLU A 466 -35.35 -3.58 18.16
CA GLU A 466 -36.52 -4.47 18.19
C GLU A 466 -36.83 -4.94 19.62
N LYS A 467 -35.79 -5.36 20.37
CA LYS A 467 -35.97 -5.84 21.75
C LYS A 467 -36.26 -4.70 22.72
N ARG A 468 -35.68 -3.51 22.53
CA ARG A 468 -36.03 -2.30 23.30
C ARG A 468 -37.50 -1.93 23.11
N THR A 469 -37.99 -1.96 21.87
CA THR A 469 -39.41 -1.74 21.55
C THR A 469 -40.29 -2.77 22.26
N ALA A 470 -39.94 -4.05 22.21
CA ALA A 470 -40.68 -5.09 22.90
C ALA A 470 -40.73 -4.91 24.43
N LEU A 471 -39.65 -4.41 25.05
CA LEU A 471 -39.62 -4.08 26.48
C LEU A 471 -40.53 -2.91 26.82
N LEU A 472 -40.54 -1.86 25.99
CA LEU A 472 -41.45 -0.72 26.16
C LEU A 472 -42.90 -1.13 25.96
N ASP A 473 -43.20 -1.94 24.95
CA ASP A 473 -44.55 -2.44 24.69
C ASP A 473 -45.04 -3.29 25.86
N ALA A 474 -44.19 -4.17 26.39
CA ALA A 474 -44.50 -4.94 27.59
C ALA A 474 -44.79 -4.03 28.80
N ALA A 475 -44.01 -2.96 28.99
CA ALA A 475 -44.22 -2.02 30.07
C ALA A 475 -45.54 -1.22 29.89
N HIS A 476 -45.83 -0.69 28.69
CA HIS A 476 -47.09 0.00 28.41
C HIS A 476 -48.30 -0.93 28.58
N SER A 477 -48.19 -2.20 28.19
CA SER A 477 -49.26 -3.18 28.39
C SER A 477 -49.59 -3.41 29.86
N GLN A 478 -48.61 -3.35 30.77
CA GLN A 478 -48.82 -3.60 32.19
C GLN A 478 -49.21 -2.36 33.00
N PHE A 479 -48.73 -1.19 32.58
CA PHE A 479 -48.88 0.05 33.34
C PHE A 479 -49.78 1.11 32.67
N GLY A 480 -50.42 0.76 31.55
CA GLY A 480 -51.42 1.56 30.86
C GLY A 480 -50.90 2.94 30.45
N SER A 481 -51.62 4.00 30.83
CA SER A 481 -51.28 5.40 30.50
C SER A 481 -50.20 6.03 31.39
N THR A 482 -49.55 5.24 32.25
CA THR A 482 -48.46 5.73 33.09
C THR A 482 -47.30 6.19 32.22
N GLN A 483 -46.78 7.40 32.46
CA GLN A 483 -45.61 7.89 31.73
C GLN A 483 -44.39 7.02 32.04
N ILE A 484 -43.75 6.49 31.00
CA ILE A 484 -42.51 5.71 31.10
C ILE A 484 -41.36 6.57 30.57
N LYS A 485 -40.39 6.85 31.44
CA LYS A 485 -39.10 7.39 31.03
C LYS A 485 -38.22 6.25 30.55
N ASP A 486 -37.78 6.36 29.31
CA ASP A 486 -36.89 5.39 28.67
C ASP A 486 -35.44 5.84 28.81
N ASP A 487 -34.71 5.16 29.71
CA ASP A 487 -33.27 5.31 29.93
C ASP A 487 -32.53 4.01 29.51
N VAL A 488 -33.03 3.31 28.49
CA VAL A 488 -32.44 2.06 27.99
C VAL A 488 -31.31 2.36 26.99
N GLN A 489 -30.15 1.77 27.24
CA GLN A 489 -28.98 1.79 26.35
C GLN A 489 -28.86 0.48 25.57
N PHE A 490 -27.96 0.42 24.58
CA PHE A 490 -27.71 -0.81 23.83
C PHE A 490 -26.46 -1.53 24.31
N ALA A 491 -26.61 -2.82 24.61
CA ALA A 491 -25.49 -3.70 24.91
C ALA A 491 -25.80 -5.14 24.51
N SER A 492 -24.78 -5.90 24.16
CA SER A 492 -24.87 -7.35 23.98
C SER A 492 -24.49 -8.09 25.26
N GLY A 493 -24.66 -9.41 25.27
CA GLY A 493 -24.52 -10.23 26.49
C GLY A 493 -25.83 -10.39 27.27
N ALA A 494 -26.96 -10.01 26.67
CA ALA A 494 -28.27 -10.30 27.22
C ALA A 494 -28.43 -11.82 27.44
N PRO A 495 -28.96 -12.26 28.58
CA PRO A 495 -29.37 -13.65 28.75
C PRO A 495 -30.48 -14.01 27.74
N ASP A 496 -30.55 -15.29 27.39
CA ASP A 496 -31.67 -15.82 26.61
C ASP A 496 -32.99 -15.53 27.35
N ASP A 497 -34.08 -15.31 26.62
CA ASP A 497 -35.41 -14.99 27.14
C ASP A 497 -35.52 -13.70 27.98
N LEU A 498 -34.54 -12.79 27.93
CA LEU A 498 -34.55 -11.51 28.67
C LEU A 498 -35.91 -10.77 28.57
N VAL A 499 -36.46 -10.63 27.37
CA VAL A 499 -37.73 -9.92 27.16
C VAL A 499 -38.90 -10.64 27.82
N ALA A 500 -38.93 -11.97 27.81
CA ALA A 500 -39.96 -12.74 28.47
C ALA A 500 -39.84 -12.62 30.00
N ALA A 501 -38.61 -12.72 30.55
CA ALA A 501 -38.35 -12.52 31.97
C ALA A 501 -38.72 -11.11 32.45
N ALA A 502 -38.34 -10.08 31.69
CA ALA A 502 -38.71 -8.69 31.96
C ALA A 502 -40.23 -8.49 31.91
N SER A 503 -40.92 -9.07 30.93
CA SER A 503 -42.37 -8.99 30.83
C SER A 503 -43.05 -9.66 32.03
N GLY A 504 -42.55 -10.80 32.48
CA GLY A 504 -43.04 -11.48 33.69
C GLY A 504 -42.78 -10.69 34.97
N ALA A 505 -41.59 -10.09 35.10
CA ALA A 505 -41.26 -9.21 36.21
C ALA A 505 -42.12 -7.93 36.23
N MET A 506 -42.44 -7.37 35.06
CA MET A 506 -43.37 -6.23 34.92
C MET A 506 -44.79 -6.60 35.36
N ARG A 507 -45.30 -7.78 35.00
CA ARG A 507 -46.59 -8.31 35.50
C ARG A 507 -46.63 -8.39 37.02
N VAL A 508 -45.55 -8.89 37.62
CA VAL A 508 -45.41 -8.96 39.08
C VAL A 508 -45.36 -7.55 39.69
N ALA A 509 -44.54 -6.66 39.13
CA ALA A 509 -44.36 -5.31 39.63
C ALA A 509 -45.65 -4.47 39.56
N ALA A 510 -46.50 -4.69 38.56
CA ALA A 510 -47.81 -4.05 38.44
C ALA A 510 -48.75 -4.38 39.61
N ARG A 511 -48.53 -5.48 40.33
CA ARG A 511 -49.29 -5.86 41.53
C ARG A 511 -48.77 -5.26 42.83
N LEU A 512 -47.56 -4.70 42.82
CA LEU A 512 -46.97 -4.10 44.00
C LEU A 512 -47.59 -2.73 44.27
N ALA A 513 -47.82 -2.41 45.55
CA ALA A 513 -48.25 -1.09 46.00
C ALA A 513 -47.19 -0.02 45.68
N GLY A 514 -45.93 -0.45 45.70
CA GLY A 514 -44.77 0.24 45.15
C GLY A 514 -43.57 -0.68 45.21
N GLY A 515 -42.73 -0.63 44.19
CA GLY A 515 -41.61 -1.55 44.06
C GLY A 515 -40.71 -1.24 42.87
N HIS A 516 -39.68 -2.07 42.75
CA HIS A 516 -38.78 -2.13 41.62
C HIS A 516 -38.46 -3.57 41.31
N PHE A 517 -38.09 -3.85 40.06
CA PHE A 517 -37.35 -5.06 39.77
C PHE A 517 -36.03 -4.71 39.10
N GLU A 518 -35.03 -5.54 39.34
CA GLU A 518 -33.77 -5.54 38.61
C GLU A 518 -33.50 -6.95 38.10
N ILE A 519 -33.14 -7.05 36.83
CA ILE A 519 -32.59 -8.25 36.22
C ILE A 519 -31.08 -8.02 36.13
N VAL A 520 -30.32 -8.89 36.78
CA VAL A 520 -28.85 -8.92 36.71
C VAL A 520 -28.43 -10.28 36.18
N ASP A 521 -27.93 -10.30 34.95
CA ASP A 521 -27.73 -11.53 34.17
C ASP A 521 -29.00 -12.40 34.21
N SER A 522 -28.90 -13.66 34.65
CA SER A 522 -30.04 -14.58 34.77
C SER A 522 -30.71 -14.57 36.15
N VAL A 523 -30.66 -13.46 36.88
CA VAL A 523 -31.32 -13.30 38.19
C VAL A 523 -32.31 -12.16 38.13
N VAL A 524 -33.57 -12.44 38.49
CA VAL A 524 -34.61 -11.41 38.65
C VAL A 524 -34.76 -11.14 40.15
N GLU A 525 -34.48 -9.92 40.57
CA GLU A 525 -34.74 -9.43 41.93
C GLU A 525 -35.96 -8.51 41.90
N ILE A 526 -36.92 -8.79 42.75
CA ILE A 526 -38.17 -8.03 42.87
C ILE A 526 -38.31 -7.58 44.31
N ASP A 527 -38.31 -6.28 44.51
CA ASP A 527 -38.37 -5.65 45.81
C ASP A 527 -39.55 -4.69 45.86
N GLY A 528 -40.32 -4.74 46.94
CA GLY A 528 -41.43 -3.82 47.07
C GLY A 528 -42.33 -4.06 48.25
N THR A 529 -43.48 -3.42 48.18
CA THR A 529 -44.50 -3.48 49.21
C THR A 529 -45.81 -3.98 48.63
N THR A 530 -46.52 -4.78 49.44
CA THR A 530 -47.87 -5.26 49.14
C THR A 530 -48.86 -4.75 50.19
N PHE A 531 -50.13 -4.69 49.81
CA PHE A 531 -51.22 -4.22 50.66
C PHE A 531 -51.61 -5.25 51.74
N HIS A 532 -51.54 -6.56 51.46
CA HIS A 532 -51.89 -7.66 52.38
C HIS A 532 -51.10 -8.95 52.11
N ASP A 533 -51.09 -9.87 53.09
CA ASP A 533 -50.31 -11.12 53.04
C ASP A 533 -50.78 -12.04 51.90
N ARG A 534 -52.10 -12.10 51.62
CA ARG A 534 -52.63 -12.88 50.50
C ARG A 534 -52.16 -12.41 49.13
N ALA A 535 -51.96 -11.10 48.95
CA ALA A 535 -51.38 -10.57 47.72
C ALA A 535 -49.92 -11.00 47.56
N MET A 536 -49.18 -11.17 48.66
CA MET A 536 -47.80 -11.70 48.61
C MET A 536 -47.76 -13.11 48.02
N GLN A 537 -48.67 -14.01 48.43
CA GLN A 537 -48.74 -15.38 47.90
C GLN A 537 -49.07 -15.41 46.41
N ARG A 538 -50.11 -14.67 45.98
CA ARG A 538 -50.48 -14.57 44.56
C ARG A 538 -49.38 -13.95 43.70
N ILE A 539 -48.64 -12.99 44.24
CA ILE A 539 -47.48 -12.41 43.55
C ILE A 539 -46.40 -13.48 43.34
N ALA A 540 -46.11 -14.31 44.34
CA ALA A 540 -45.15 -15.40 44.21
C ALA A 540 -45.58 -16.44 43.16
N GLU A 541 -46.88 -16.77 43.09
CA GLU A 541 -47.45 -17.65 42.07
C GLU A 541 -47.29 -17.06 40.66
N ILE A 542 -47.68 -15.80 40.47
CA ILE A 542 -47.54 -15.10 39.17
C ILE A 542 -46.08 -15.05 38.76
N ALA A 543 -45.16 -14.78 39.69
CA ALA A 543 -43.73 -14.77 39.39
C ALA A 543 -43.25 -16.15 38.91
N ALA A 544 -43.70 -17.24 39.54
CA ALA A 544 -43.34 -18.60 39.15
C ALA A 544 -43.95 -19.01 37.79
N GLU A 545 -45.13 -18.49 37.43
CA GLU A 545 -45.77 -18.77 36.15
C GLU A 545 -45.24 -17.89 35.00
N SER A 546 -44.86 -16.65 35.31
CA SER A 546 -44.60 -15.61 34.32
C SER A 546 -43.12 -15.43 33.97
N ILE A 547 -42.22 -15.76 34.89
CA ILE A 547 -40.78 -15.61 34.70
C ILE A 547 -40.23 -16.97 34.23
N PRO A 548 -39.51 -17.03 33.10
CA PRO A 548 -38.94 -18.29 32.61
C PRO A 548 -38.02 -18.98 33.62
N ASP A 549 -38.04 -20.32 33.64
CA ASP A 549 -37.18 -21.15 34.51
C ASP A 549 -35.67 -20.93 34.30
N SER A 550 -35.28 -20.33 33.17
CA SER A 550 -33.90 -19.92 32.89
C SER A 550 -33.41 -18.80 33.82
N PHE A 551 -34.31 -18.13 34.55
CA PHE A 551 -33.98 -17.08 35.51
C PHE A 551 -34.23 -17.53 36.95
N LYS A 552 -33.30 -17.18 37.84
CA LYS A 552 -33.49 -17.33 39.28
C LYS A 552 -34.22 -16.11 39.83
N THR A 553 -35.38 -16.32 40.43
CA THR A 553 -36.18 -15.24 41.00
C THR A 553 -35.93 -15.09 42.50
N ARG A 554 -35.66 -13.86 42.96
CA ARG A 554 -35.58 -13.47 44.36
C ARG A 554 -36.64 -12.42 44.63
N ILE A 555 -37.54 -12.69 45.58
CA ILE A 555 -38.68 -11.83 45.88
C ILE A 555 -38.57 -11.36 47.33
N ASN A 556 -38.37 -10.06 47.51
CA ASN A 556 -38.29 -9.40 48.81
C ASN A 556 -39.47 -8.44 48.95
N ILE A 557 -40.64 -8.98 49.28
CA ILE A 557 -41.84 -8.19 49.47
C ILE A 557 -42.15 -8.09 50.96
N VAL A 558 -42.44 -6.88 51.41
CA VAL A 558 -42.96 -6.65 52.76
C VAL A 558 -44.41 -6.18 52.71
N THR A 559 -45.24 -6.71 53.60
CA THR A 559 -46.60 -6.17 53.78
C THR A 559 -46.53 -4.83 54.47
N ARG A 560 -46.98 -3.78 53.78
CA ARG A 560 -47.04 -2.44 54.32
C ARG A 560 -48.48 -2.13 54.72
N GLN A 561 -48.88 -2.51 55.94
CA GLN A 561 -50.07 -1.91 56.54
C GLN A 561 -49.71 -0.49 57.01
N THR A 562 -49.74 0.48 56.10
CA THR A 562 -49.47 1.88 56.46
C THR A 562 -50.74 2.70 56.66
N GLY A 563 -51.00 3.02 57.92
CA GLY A 563 -51.69 4.24 58.30
C GLY A 563 -52.56 4.07 59.54
N GLN A 564 -52.81 5.18 60.23
CA GLN A 564 -53.88 5.21 61.23
C GLN A 564 -55.20 4.74 60.62
N PRO A 565 -56.08 4.08 61.41
CA PRO A 565 -57.45 3.79 61.01
C PRO A 565 -58.10 5.04 60.43
N LEU A 566 -58.76 4.88 59.30
CA LEU A 566 -59.53 5.92 58.63
C LEU A 566 -60.96 5.90 59.20
N ASP A 567 -61.53 7.08 59.40
CA ASP A 567 -62.97 7.21 59.65
C ASP A 567 -63.77 6.98 58.36
N ALA A 568 -65.11 6.90 58.49
CA ALA A 568 -65.98 6.64 57.35
C ALA A 568 -65.84 7.68 56.21
N SER A 569 -65.49 8.92 56.52
CA SER A 569 -65.26 9.97 55.50
C SER A 569 -63.96 9.71 54.74
N GLY A 570 -62.85 9.52 55.46
CA GLY A 570 -61.54 9.26 54.88
C GLY A 570 -61.51 7.98 54.06
N CYS A 571 -62.25 6.94 54.48
CA CYS A 571 -62.44 5.72 53.70
C CYS A 571 -63.12 5.99 52.36
N ARG A 572 -64.21 6.76 52.39
CA ARG A 572 -64.99 7.11 51.19
C ARG A 572 -64.15 7.90 50.20
N ASP A 573 -63.40 8.88 50.68
CA ASP A 573 -62.53 9.71 49.84
C ASP A 573 -61.42 8.90 49.19
N ARG A 574 -60.81 7.96 49.93
CA ARG A 574 -59.76 7.08 49.41
C ARG A 574 -60.29 6.07 48.39
N LEU A 575 -61.44 5.46 48.62
CA LEU A 575 -62.10 4.57 47.65
C LEU A 575 -62.48 5.33 46.39
N LYS A 576 -63.08 6.52 46.54
CA LYS A 576 -63.42 7.38 45.40
C LYS A 576 -62.19 7.73 44.57
N LEU A 577 -61.07 8.06 45.21
CA LEU A 577 -59.82 8.34 44.51
C LEU A 577 -59.25 7.10 43.79
N ALA A 578 -59.35 5.92 44.40
CA ALA A 578 -58.90 4.68 43.77
C ALA A 578 -59.72 4.36 42.50
N LEU A 579 -61.05 4.47 42.60
CA LEU A 579 -61.99 4.20 41.49
C LEU A 579 -61.98 5.31 40.42
N ALA A 580 -61.56 6.52 40.76
CA ALA A 580 -61.35 7.58 39.76
C ALA A 580 -60.18 7.27 38.81
N ASN A 581 -59.30 6.33 39.18
CA ASN A 581 -58.09 5.97 38.43
C ASN A 581 -58.13 4.55 37.85
N GLY A 582 -59.31 3.91 37.81
CA GLY A 582 -59.48 2.58 37.22
C GLY A 582 -60.88 2.00 37.47
N ASN A 583 -61.27 1.01 36.66
CA ASN A 583 -62.53 0.27 36.82
C ASN A 583 -62.23 -1.21 37.12
N VAL A 584 -63.17 -1.90 37.75
CA VAL A 584 -63.10 -3.37 37.89
C VAL A 584 -63.77 -3.98 36.66
N GLU A 585 -62.96 -4.71 35.90
CA GLU A 585 -63.33 -5.35 34.65
C GLU A 585 -63.49 -6.86 34.83
N PHE A 586 -64.26 -7.47 33.93
CA PHE A 586 -64.56 -8.89 33.90
C PHE A 586 -64.38 -9.41 32.49
N ASP A 587 -64.04 -10.68 32.37
CA ASP A 587 -63.94 -11.33 31.07
C ASP A 587 -65.28 -11.27 30.31
N LYS A 588 -65.22 -11.25 28.98
CA LYS A 588 -66.38 -10.95 28.13
C LYS A 588 -67.53 -11.94 28.38
N GLY A 589 -68.63 -11.43 28.93
CA GLY A 589 -69.82 -12.23 29.26
C GLY A 589 -69.64 -13.15 30.47
N ALA A 590 -68.57 -12.99 31.25
CA ALA A 590 -68.24 -13.81 32.40
C ALA A 590 -68.34 -13.04 33.73
N THR A 591 -68.29 -13.81 34.82
CA THR A 591 -68.21 -13.35 36.21
C THR A 591 -66.78 -13.39 36.75
N GLU A 592 -65.85 -13.91 35.96
CA GLU A 592 -64.43 -13.97 36.29
C GLU A 592 -63.82 -12.56 36.18
N ILE A 593 -63.15 -12.13 37.25
CA ILE A 593 -62.50 -10.83 37.33
C ILE A 593 -61.31 -10.84 36.37
N SER A 594 -61.24 -9.84 35.49
CA SER A 594 -60.11 -9.68 34.57
C SER A 594 -58.81 -9.54 35.35
N VAL A 595 -57.74 -10.16 34.86
CA VAL A 595 -56.41 -10.09 35.44
C VAL A 595 -55.92 -8.64 35.64
N ASP A 596 -56.33 -7.73 34.76
CA ASP A 596 -55.96 -6.31 34.80
C ASP A 596 -56.63 -5.55 35.97
N SER A 597 -57.67 -6.13 36.57
CA SER A 597 -58.41 -5.51 37.69
C SER A 597 -57.82 -5.79 39.07
N TYR A 598 -56.97 -6.81 39.19
CA TYR A 598 -56.40 -7.20 40.48
C TYR A 598 -55.57 -6.10 41.15
N PRO A 599 -54.72 -5.31 40.46
CA PRO A 599 -54.01 -4.19 41.09
C PRO A 599 -54.92 -3.14 41.74
N LEU A 600 -56.06 -2.83 41.11
CA LEU A 600 -57.06 -1.94 41.69
C LEU A 600 -57.74 -2.56 42.90
N LEU A 601 -58.11 -3.84 42.81
CA LEU A 601 -58.75 -4.57 43.90
C LEU A 601 -57.83 -4.73 45.13
N ASP A 602 -56.55 -5.01 44.93
CA ASP A 602 -55.54 -5.07 46.00
C ASP A 602 -55.44 -3.73 46.73
N ARG A 603 -55.49 -2.62 45.97
CA ARG A 603 -55.50 -1.25 46.54
C ARG A 603 -56.78 -0.98 47.32
N ILE A 604 -57.94 -1.40 46.80
CA ILE A 604 -59.23 -1.27 47.47
C ILE A 604 -59.24 -2.07 48.78
N ALA A 605 -58.81 -3.33 48.76
CA ALA A 605 -58.63 -4.14 49.97
C ALA A 605 -57.71 -3.46 50.98
N GLY A 606 -56.58 -2.92 50.51
CA GLY A 606 -55.64 -2.09 51.27
C GLY A 606 -56.32 -0.92 52.00
N ILE A 607 -57.21 -0.22 51.31
CA ILE A 607 -58.01 0.89 51.88
C ILE A 607 -59.01 0.33 52.91
N LEU A 608 -59.76 -0.72 52.57
CA LEU A 608 -60.82 -1.29 53.41
C LEU A 608 -60.32 -1.90 54.73
N MET A 609 -59.10 -2.46 54.73
CA MET A 609 -58.44 -2.92 55.97
C MET A 609 -58.12 -1.77 56.92
N ARG A 610 -57.87 -0.56 56.40
CA ARG A 610 -57.69 0.65 57.21
C ARG A 610 -59.00 1.26 57.69
N CYS A 611 -60.12 0.68 57.31
CA CYS A 611 -61.47 1.15 57.61
C CYS A 611 -62.20 0.16 58.53
N PRO A 612 -61.65 -0.29 59.67
CA PRO A 612 -62.10 -1.49 60.39
C PRO A 612 -63.58 -1.50 60.78
N ASP A 613 -64.18 -0.32 60.97
CA ASP A 613 -65.56 -0.14 61.48
C ASP A 613 -66.59 0.18 60.38
N SER A 614 -66.14 0.38 59.14
CA SER A 614 -67.02 0.71 58.02
C SER A 614 -67.70 -0.55 57.47
N VAL A 615 -69.03 -0.55 57.35
CA VAL A 615 -69.77 -1.54 56.55
C VAL A 615 -69.80 -1.05 55.10
N VAL A 616 -69.48 -1.94 54.15
CA VAL A 616 -69.28 -1.60 52.75
C VAL A 616 -70.14 -2.50 51.85
N GLU A 617 -70.95 -1.87 51.03
CA GLU A 617 -71.68 -2.54 49.95
C GLU A 617 -70.85 -2.49 48.66
N VAL A 618 -70.69 -3.64 48.01
CA VAL A 618 -70.14 -3.82 46.67
C VAL A 618 -71.31 -3.89 45.70
N GLY A 619 -71.51 -2.82 44.92
CA GLY A 619 -72.61 -2.68 43.96
C GLY A 619 -72.16 -3.01 42.54
N GLY A 620 -72.82 -3.97 41.88
CA GLY A 620 -72.61 -4.27 40.47
C GLY A 620 -73.65 -3.57 39.58
N HIS A 621 -73.20 -2.90 38.52
CA HIS A 621 -74.09 -2.21 37.58
C HIS A 621 -73.80 -2.62 36.13
N SER A 622 -74.85 -2.69 35.31
CA SER A 622 -74.80 -2.93 33.86
C SER A 622 -75.34 -1.72 33.10
N ASP A 623 -75.11 -1.71 31.79
CA ASP A 623 -75.85 -0.86 30.85
C ASP A 623 -77.24 -1.47 30.55
N SER A 624 -77.99 -0.82 29.65
CA SER A 624 -79.32 -1.27 29.22
C SER A 624 -79.31 -2.37 28.14
N ASP A 625 -78.16 -2.97 27.82
CA ASP A 625 -78.09 -4.01 26.80
C ASP A 625 -78.34 -5.39 27.45
N GLY A 626 -79.24 -6.19 26.87
CA GLY A 626 -79.64 -7.49 27.44
C GLY A 626 -81.04 -7.44 28.07
N SER A 627 -81.43 -8.50 28.78
CA SER A 627 -82.65 -8.49 29.57
C SER A 627 -82.36 -8.05 31.00
N GLU A 628 -83.29 -7.32 31.61
CA GLU A 628 -83.18 -6.85 33.00
C GLU A 628 -82.81 -7.99 33.97
N GLU A 629 -83.47 -9.14 33.85
CA GLU A 629 -83.21 -10.33 34.67
C GLU A 629 -81.78 -10.86 34.50
N ALA A 630 -81.26 -10.89 33.26
CA ALA A 630 -79.90 -11.34 32.98
C ALA A 630 -78.86 -10.34 33.49
N ASN A 631 -79.13 -9.03 33.33
CA ASN A 631 -78.28 -7.95 33.83
C ASN A 631 -78.23 -7.98 35.37
N LEU A 632 -79.35 -8.25 36.04
CA LEU A 632 -79.41 -8.38 37.49
C LEU A 632 -78.59 -9.58 37.98
N GLN A 633 -78.77 -10.75 37.37
CA GLN A 633 -78.02 -11.96 37.74
C GLN A 633 -76.51 -11.80 37.49
N LEU A 634 -76.12 -11.24 36.34
CA LEU A 634 -74.72 -11.01 36.00
C LEU A 634 -74.06 -10.02 36.96
N THR A 635 -74.72 -8.89 37.25
CA THR A 635 -74.17 -7.88 38.15
C THR A 635 -74.11 -8.35 39.60
N GLN A 636 -75.06 -9.17 40.06
CA GLN A 636 -75.01 -9.80 41.38
C GLN A 636 -73.79 -10.73 41.48
N ALA A 637 -73.61 -11.65 40.53
CA ALA A 637 -72.49 -12.58 40.54
C ALA A 637 -71.13 -11.87 40.43
N ARG A 638 -71.05 -10.76 39.68
CA ARG A 638 -69.86 -9.91 39.61
C ARG A 638 -69.56 -9.20 40.94
N ALA A 639 -70.58 -8.68 41.61
CA ALA A 639 -70.44 -8.08 42.93
C ALA A 639 -70.00 -9.11 43.98
N GLU A 640 -70.53 -10.34 43.91
CA GLU A 640 -70.12 -11.47 44.76
C GLU A 640 -68.67 -11.86 44.50
N ALA A 641 -68.23 -11.97 43.24
CA ALA A 641 -66.84 -12.28 42.92
C ALA A 641 -65.86 -11.22 43.49
N VAL A 642 -66.23 -9.95 43.44
CA VAL A 642 -65.44 -8.86 44.04
C VAL A 642 -65.46 -8.92 45.57
N LEU A 643 -66.60 -9.24 46.18
CA LEU A 643 -66.69 -9.45 47.63
C LEU A 643 -65.79 -10.60 48.07
N ASP A 644 -65.90 -11.75 47.40
CA ASP A 644 -65.07 -12.94 47.66
C ASP A 644 -63.59 -12.58 47.59
N TYR A 645 -63.19 -11.81 46.57
CA TYR A 645 -61.84 -11.28 46.45
C TYR A 645 -61.40 -10.46 47.68
N LEU A 646 -62.24 -9.55 48.16
CA LEU A 646 -61.91 -8.68 49.28
C LEU A 646 -61.83 -9.46 50.60
N VAL A 647 -62.69 -10.45 50.79
CA VAL A 647 -62.60 -11.40 51.91
C VAL A 647 -61.31 -12.18 51.82
N ASP A 648 -60.96 -12.62 50.61
CA ASP A 648 -59.73 -13.32 50.33
C ASP A 648 -58.52 -12.45 50.74
N ALA A 649 -58.56 -11.18 50.39
CA ALA A 649 -57.57 -10.18 50.74
C ALA A 649 -57.49 -9.83 52.24
N GLY A 650 -58.41 -10.32 53.08
CA GLY A 650 -58.41 -10.16 54.53
C GLY A 650 -59.42 -9.14 55.07
N VAL A 651 -60.32 -8.61 54.24
CA VAL A 651 -61.45 -7.80 54.72
C VAL A 651 -62.48 -8.71 55.37
N ARG A 652 -62.99 -8.34 56.57
CA ARG A 652 -63.95 -9.17 57.30
C ARG A 652 -65.27 -9.31 56.52
N PHE A 653 -65.72 -10.55 56.29
CA PHE A 653 -66.94 -10.86 55.53
C PHE A 653 -68.19 -10.17 56.12
N GLU A 654 -68.30 -10.08 57.44
CA GLU A 654 -69.47 -9.49 58.12
C GLU A 654 -69.66 -7.99 57.81
N ARG A 655 -68.64 -7.35 57.24
CA ARG A 655 -68.66 -5.93 56.86
C ARG A 655 -68.95 -5.71 55.39
N LEU A 656 -69.07 -6.78 54.60
CA LEU A 656 -69.24 -6.69 53.16
C LEU A 656 -70.62 -7.21 52.78
N THR A 657 -71.30 -6.48 51.90
CA THR A 657 -72.53 -6.94 51.24
C THR A 657 -72.37 -6.80 49.73
N ALA A 658 -72.72 -7.83 48.96
CA ALA A 658 -72.71 -7.78 47.50
C ALA A 658 -74.13 -7.59 46.98
N LYS A 659 -74.33 -6.63 46.07
CA LYS A 659 -75.64 -6.33 45.48
C LYS A 659 -75.54 -6.01 44.00
N GLY A 660 -76.24 -6.78 43.19
CA GLY A 660 -76.48 -6.50 41.78
C GLY A 660 -77.63 -5.52 41.63
N TYR A 661 -77.39 -4.43 40.89
CA TYR A 661 -78.40 -3.44 40.54
C TYR A 661 -78.90 -3.59 39.11
N GLY A 662 -78.29 -4.49 38.31
CA GLY A 662 -78.57 -4.57 36.88
C GLY A 662 -78.41 -3.21 36.22
N GLU A 663 -79.40 -2.82 35.42
CA GLU A 663 -79.46 -1.52 34.74
C GLU A 663 -80.26 -0.45 35.50
N ALA A 664 -80.72 -0.73 36.72
CA ALA A 664 -81.68 0.12 37.45
C ALA A 664 -81.10 1.44 37.98
N GLU A 665 -79.77 1.55 38.09
CA GLU A 665 -79.07 2.73 38.62
C GLU A 665 -77.98 3.26 37.66
N PRO A 666 -78.38 3.83 36.50
CA PRO A 666 -77.45 4.42 35.54
C PRO A 666 -76.85 5.74 36.07
N ILE A 667 -75.57 5.96 35.79
CA ILE A 667 -74.86 7.22 36.11
C ILE A 667 -74.58 8.07 34.87
N ALA A 668 -74.79 7.50 33.69
CA ALA A 668 -74.62 8.15 32.39
C ALA A 668 -75.71 7.69 31.41
N ASP A 669 -75.81 8.39 30.27
CA ASP A 669 -76.81 8.14 29.25
C ASP A 669 -76.57 6.80 28.51
N ASN A 670 -77.53 5.87 28.64
CA ASN A 670 -77.50 4.55 27.98
C ASN A 670 -77.66 4.61 26.45
N THR A 671 -77.89 5.77 25.86
CA THR A 671 -77.98 5.93 24.39
C THR A 671 -76.61 6.13 23.72
N THR A 672 -75.55 6.37 24.51
CA THR A 672 -74.18 6.57 24.00
C THR A 672 -73.28 5.42 24.43
N GLU A 673 -72.30 5.05 23.60
CA GLU A 673 -71.34 3.99 23.94
C GLU A 673 -70.50 4.36 25.16
N GLU A 674 -70.10 5.64 25.28
CA GLU A 674 -69.39 6.17 26.44
C GLU A 674 -70.22 6.08 27.72
N GLY A 675 -71.52 6.40 27.63
CA GLY A 675 -72.43 6.32 28.77
C GLY A 675 -72.73 4.87 29.19
N LYS A 676 -72.91 3.97 28.22
CA LYS A 676 -73.00 2.52 28.49
C LYS A 676 -71.74 2.00 29.18
N ALA A 677 -70.56 2.38 28.70
CA ALA A 677 -69.29 2.00 29.33
C ALA A 677 -69.18 2.50 30.78
N ALA A 678 -69.59 3.74 31.05
CA ALA A 678 -69.62 4.28 32.41
C ALA A 678 -70.64 3.56 33.33
N ASN A 679 -71.74 3.04 32.77
CA ASN A 679 -72.75 2.30 33.51
C ASN A 679 -72.30 0.88 33.89
N ARG A 680 -71.43 0.24 33.09
CA ARG A 680 -70.78 -1.04 33.39
C ARG A 680 -69.66 -0.87 34.42
N ARG A 681 -70.00 -0.87 35.72
CA ARG A 681 -69.04 -0.56 36.81
C ARG A 681 -69.29 -1.38 38.07
N ILE A 682 -68.26 -1.43 38.92
CA ILE A 682 -68.37 -1.81 40.32
C ILE A 682 -68.28 -0.55 41.19
N ALA A 683 -69.25 -0.37 42.08
CA ALA A 683 -69.30 0.73 43.04
C ALA A 683 -69.08 0.22 44.47
N PHE A 684 -68.51 1.07 45.32
CA PHE A 684 -68.33 0.77 46.74
C PHE A 684 -69.01 1.85 47.57
N THR A 685 -70.01 1.46 48.35
CA THR A 685 -70.79 2.38 49.20
C THR A 685 -70.51 2.09 50.66
N ILE A 686 -70.11 3.11 51.42
CA ILE A 686 -69.93 2.99 52.87
C ILE A 686 -71.24 3.32 53.56
N ASP A 687 -71.77 2.36 54.34
CA ASP A 687 -72.98 2.55 55.14
C ASP A 687 -72.72 3.57 56.27
N PRO A 688 -73.47 4.68 56.33
CA PRO A 688 -73.37 5.64 57.43
C PRO A 688 -73.87 5.10 58.79
N SER A 689 -74.50 3.92 58.83
CA SER A 689 -75.15 3.34 60.02
C SER A 689 -74.21 2.54 60.94
N GLY A 690 -72.93 2.41 60.59
CA GLY A 690 -71.94 1.71 61.41
C GLY A 690 -71.69 2.42 62.74
N ASN A 691 -72.43 2.02 63.78
CA ASN A 691 -72.29 2.52 65.15
C ASN A 691 -70.88 2.24 65.70
N GLY A 692 -70.25 3.30 66.24
CA GLY A 692 -69.31 3.16 67.36
C GLY A 692 -70.01 2.82 68.66
#